data_AF-A0A6G0T069-F1
#
_entry.id   AF-A0A6G0T069-F1
#
_cell.length_a   1.000
_cell.length_b   1.000
_cell.length_c   1.000
_cell.angle_alpha   90.00
_cell.angle_beta   90.00
_cell.angle_gamma   90.00
#
_symmetry.space_group_name_H-M   'P 1'
#
loop_
_entity.id
_entity.type
_entity.pdbx_description
1 polymer ?
#
loop_
_entity_poly.entity_id
_entity_poly.type
_entity_poly.pdbx_seq_one_letter_code
_entity_poly.pdbx_strand_id
1 'polypeptide(L)'
;MQKAVITKSYIFEINEVEIRFRISKAVVLQVLEYINHQISSFTDSININTNNFMNFQLQNYFQIFAILTYFAPAIFLYISKKKILEKLKISVLQLYKKISILSKTSFANHALTSIDKLLLTLRFYATGNFLITSGDFLGVSKTTASLVVRDVSIAIAKLRPIFIKMPTTEREISKLQRSFYQIARFPRTIGAIDCTYVKIQSPGGPNAEYFRNRKGYFSINVQTIACPNLKIMDVLARWPGSCHDQTIFKKLQIYYNLINGKWGNKLYNESIIRTRNPVERSYGVLKRRFPVLSLGLRLKLETTQAIILVTEDKNEEEKELFYATLEDTCSMSKGDIKLVLGDFNAKIGREECYKSTIGNYSLHSSTNDNGTKLIDFALGKGLVVKSTMFQRKDIHKYTWISPNGRHKNQIDHVLINNRFKNSILNIRTLRGADMDSDHQLVGIWMKVKIKKYKKGNLTNKGQTDINKLKDKQICKEYVECFQNIIKGKQLDIERNLNVDKTWEHVKDSINEASTKVLGKKFNTICEEAVQRRKIARQEWLIDTNNEVTLRRLRTRQKEASKILRCEKRKYVQNILETAELDYKTYRTRDMYKRVNNLRGGYKKKERFLRDDDGSLITTSEELAKKWASYFEKLLNCEDPNETFNFNFNQEIQESQDCEEPTLEEIKLQINMLKNNKSPGEDDIQSELLKEGGEEMVVWLWKVIHEVWTTEKMPKEWKTAVISPIHKKGSKQDCNNYRGIALLNVAYKFFSNCLLTRIKTKAEQIIGNYQGGFRPGRSTTDQIFILRQIFQKIWEFDREIHVLFIDFKKAYDSIHRESLINILREFHFQDKLIKLVGISILETFVKVKVGNTNSEPILVKSGLRQGDAISPILFNIVVEKVVREMNITPQEGVKFQESSIGLLAYADDLVIMEDSQDGLKDLLNRLEKAALKVGLHINEDKTEYMVVGRRDTTRLYPTLNINNRNFKRTRQFKYLGSILSERNEIEIEIGTRIQSGNKCLYGLAKLLGSRSLSRELKLQLYITLLRPVITYGAEAWPLRKSDERKLLVLERKILRKIFGPVKDMLSGEWRIRKNDELEILFQKPSILETIKNKRLLWAEHAWRSQNPFIRMVLEENPNGKRTLGRPRWRWEDGVRDDVKALGGREDWKLQASNRENWRQGCMSGWS
;
A
#
# COMPACT_ATOMS: atom_id res chain seq x y z
N MET A 1 -42.33 -14.84 -54.33
CA MET A 1 -43.42 -15.31 -53.46
C MET A 1 -43.19 -14.83 -52.04
N GLN A 2 -44.06 -13.89 -51.63
CA GLN A 2 -44.59 -13.58 -50.30
C GLN A 2 -43.81 -13.94 -49.00
N LYS A 3 -43.34 -12.86 -48.35
CA LYS A 3 -43.61 -12.43 -46.96
C LYS A 3 -44.07 -13.44 -45.88
N ALA A 4 -43.27 -13.46 -44.80
CA ALA A 4 -43.63 -13.07 -43.42
C ALA A 4 -43.83 -14.15 -42.31
N VAL A 5 -43.42 -13.70 -41.10
CA VAL A 5 -43.86 -14.08 -39.74
C VAL A 5 -43.01 -15.07 -38.92
N ILE A 6 -42.19 -14.48 -38.03
CA ILE A 6 -42.00 -14.78 -36.59
C ILE A 6 -41.82 -16.26 -36.15
N THR A 7 -40.61 -16.59 -35.65
CA THR A 7 -40.44 -17.12 -34.27
C THR A 7 -38.99 -17.08 -33.79
N LYS A 8 -38.80 -16.40 -32.65
CA LYS A 8 -37.68 -16.59 -31.72
C LYS A 8 -37.75 -18.01 -31.11
N SER A 9 -36.61 -18.46 -30.57
CA SER A 9 -36.45 -19.54 -29.56
C SER A 9 -36.38 -20.96 -30.15
N TYR A 10 -35.55 -21.89 -29.69
CA TYR A 10 -35.27 -22.22 -28.29
C TYR A 10 -33.81 -22.61 -28.02
N ILE A 11 -33.30 -22.03 -26.92
CA ILE A 11 -32.38 -22.71 -26.01
C ILE A 11 -33.15 -23.91 -25.45
N PHE A 12 -32.66 -25.13 -25.67
CA PHE A 12 -33.07 -26.25 -24.83
C PHE A 12 -32.44 -26.07 -23.45
N GLU A 13 -33.26 -25.67 -22.47
CA GLU A 13 -33.08 -26.12 -21.09
C GLU A 13 -33.28 -27.64 -21.09
N ILE A 14 -32.18 -28.38 -21.01
CA ILE A 14 -32.26 -29.72 -20.43
C ILE A 14 -32.52 -29.49 -18.95
N ASN A 15 -33.71 -29.89 -18.51
CA ASN A 15 -34.08 -30.06 -17.10
C ASN A 15 -32.95 -30.79 -16.35
N GLU A 16 -32.12 -30.06 -15.62
CA GLU A 16 -31.28 -30.64 -14.56
C GLU A 16 -31.93 -30.29 -13.23
N VAL A 17 -32.70 -31.26 -12.74
CA VAL A 17 -33.10 -31.42 -11.35
C VAL A 17 -31.90 -31.18 -10.44
N GLU A 18 -32.12 -30.32 -9.47
CA GLU A 18 -31.20 -29.87 -8.44
C GLU A 18 -30.67 -31.04 -7.60
N ILE A 19 -29.35 -31.28 -7.65
CA ILE A 19 -28.62 -31.89 -6.54
C ILE A 19 -27.42 -30.99 -6.23
N ARG A 20 -27.57 -30.16 -5.20
CA ARG A 20 -26.50 -29.30 -4.66
C ARG A 20 -25.93 -29.95 -3.40
N PHE A 21 -24.78 -30.60 -3.53
CA PHE A 21 -23.93 -30.95 -2.39
C PHE A 21 -22.82 -29.91 -2.24
N ARG A 22 -22.59 -29.45 -1.00
CA ARG A 22 -21.52 -28.51 -0.62
C ARG A 22 -20.43 -29.31 0.09
N ILE A 23 -19.19 -29.24 -0.39
CA ILE A 23 -18.03 -29.84 0.28
C ILE A 23 -16.92 -28.80 0.47
N SER A 24 -16.29 -28.91 1.64
CA SER A 24 -15.31 -28.04 2.29
C SER A 24 -13.91 -28.03 1.64
N LYS A 25 -13.15 -26.96 1.94
CA LYS A 25 -11.80 -26.60 1.45
C LYS A 25 -10.65 -27.55 1.87
N ALA A 26 -10.89 -28.60 2.67
CA ALA A 26 -9.84 -29.37 3.34
C ALA A 26 -9.07 -30.36 2.43
N VAL A 27 -9.71 -30.89 1.38
CA VAL A 27 -9.18 -32.02 0.57
C VAL A 27 -7.85 -31.73 -0.14
N VAL A 28 -7.66 -30.48 -0.60
CA VAL A 28 -6.44 -30.08 -1.32
C VAL A 28 -5.37 -29.58 -0.37
N LEU A 29 -5.73 -29.14 0.84
CA LEU A 29 -4.75 -28.85 1.88
C LEU A 29 -4.04 -30.13 2.29
N GLN A 30 -4.75 -31.26 2.43
CA GLN A 30 -4.12 -32.50 2.92
C GLN A 30 -3.32 -33.27 1.87
N VAL A 31 -3.72 -33.24 0.60
CA VAL A 31 -2.94 -33.88 -0.48
C VAL A 31 -1.75 -33.00 -0.89
N LEU A 32 -1.87 -31.66 -0.85
CA LEU A 32 -0.73 -30.77 -1.04
C LEU A 32 0.18 -30.69 0.20
N GLU A 33 -0.35 -30.81 1.42
CA GLU A 33 0.45 -31.01 2.63
C GLU A 33 1.18 -32.35 2.55
N TYR A 34 0.54 -33.43 2.11
CA TYR A 34 1.21 -34.73 1.92
C TYR A 34 2.31 -34.67 0.85
N ILE A 35 2.08 -33.96 -0.26
CA ILE A 35 3.10 -33.73 -1.29
C ILE A 35 4.21 -32.79 -0.76
N ASN A 36 3.89 -31.74 0.00
CA ASN A 36 4.88 -30.88 0.65
C ASN A 36 5.69 -31.63 1.73
N HIS A 37 5.06 -32.54 2.48
CA HIS A 37 5.69 -33.29 3.56
C HIS A 37 6.59 -34.41 3.00
N GLN A 38 6.23 -35.00 1.85
CA GLN A 38 7.09 -35.92 1.08
C GLN A 38 8.23 -35.18 0.37
N ILE A 39 8.00 -33.98 -0.17
CA ILE A 39 9.05 -33.11 -0.73
C ILE A 39 10.02 -32.69 0.38
N SER A 40 9.52 -32.37 1.57
CA SER A 40 10.33 -32.02 2.74
C SER A 40 11.13 -33.20 3.31
N SER A 41 10.66 -34.45 3.16
CA SER A 41 11.38 -35.62 3.70
C SER A 41 12.33 -36.30 2.72
N PHE A 42 12.24 -36.00 1.41
CA PHE A 42 13.13 -36.54 0.38
C PHE A 42 14.13 -35.52 -0.18
N THR A 43 13.98 -34.22 0.12
CA THR A 43 14.96 -33.20 -0.32
C THR A 43 16.31 -33.27 0.42
N ASP A 44 16.39 -34.05 1.49
CA ASP A 44 17.66 -34.34 2.18
C ASP A 44 18.41 -35.54 1.58
N SER A 45 17.86 -36.25 0.59
CA SER A 45 18.59 -37.30 -0.12
C SER A 45 18.22 -37.36 -1.62
N ILE A 46 19.22 -37.09 -2.46
CA ILE A 46 19.25 -37.19 -3.94
C ILE A 46 18.91 -35.89 -4.70
N ASN A 47 19.95 -35.38 -5.37
CA ASN A 47 20.02 -34.16 -6.16
C ASN A 47 19.34 -34.34 -7.54
N ILE A 48 17.99 -34.40 -7.60
CA ILE A 48 17.24 -34.42 -8.86
C ILE A 48 16.32 -33.19 -8.97
N ASN A 49 16.41 -32.50 -10.10
CA ASN A 49 15.61 -31.34 -10.53
C ASN A 49 14.13 -31.42 -10.07
N THR A 50 13.78 -30.60 -9.07
CA THR A 50 12.44 -30.47 -8.44
C THR A 50 11.31 -30.17 -9.43
N ASN A 51 11.62 -29.63 -10.61
CA ASN A 51 10.65 -29.35 -11.68
C ASN A 51 10.09 -30.62 -12.37
N ASN A 52 10.83 -31.73 -12.45
CA ASN A 52 10.35 -32.92 -13.16
C ASN A 52 9.44 -33.80 -12.28
N PHE A 53 9.66 -33.81 -10.97
CA PHE A 53 8.95 -34.67 -10.03
C PHE A 53 7.53 -34.16 -9.71
N MET A 54 7.38 -32.84 -9.49
CA MET A 54 6.08 -32.18 -9.31
C MET A 54 5.17 -32.33 -10.55
N ASN A 55 5.75 -32.21 -11.75
CA ASN A 55 5.03 -32.37 -13.02
C ASN A 55 4.58 -33.82 -13.27
N PHE A 56 5.29 -34.82 -12.75
CA PHE A 56 4.95 -36.23 -12.90
C PHE A 56 3.73 -36.63 -12.04
N GLN A 57 3.67 -36.21 -10.78
CA GLN A 57 2.58 -36.57 -9.87
C GLN A 57 1.25 -35.86 -10.19
N LEU A 58 1.30 -34.57 -10.59
CA LEU A 58 0.12 -33.82 -11.02
C LEU A 58 -0.47 -34.37 -12.33
N GLN A 59 0.39 -34.78 -13.28
CA GLN A 59 -0.05 -35.44 -14.51
C GLN A 59 -0.78 -36.76 -14.22
N ASN A 60 -0.25 -37.58 -13.31
CA ASN A 60 -0.89 -38.83 -12.91
C ASN A 60 -2.24 -38.59 -12.21
N TYR A 61 -2.35 -37.54 -11.39
CA TYR A 61 -3.60 -37.13 -10.76
C TYR A 61 -4.67 -36.80 -11.81
N PHE A 62 -4.41 -35.90 -12.76
CA PHE A 62 -5.41 -35.55 -13.78
C PHE A 62 -5.76 -36.74 -14.71
N GLN A 63 -4.83 -37.67 -14.92
CA GLN A 63 -5.10 -38.92 -15.66
C GLN A 63 -6.04 -39.85 -14.90
N ILE A 64 -5.89 -39.97 -13.57
CA ILE A 64 -6.82 -40.75 -12.74
C ILE A 64 -8.23 -40.16 -12.84
N PHE A 65 -8.39 -38.84 -12.69
CA PHE A 65 -9.70 -38.18 -12.84
C PHE A 65 -10.30 -38.40 -14.24
N ALA A 66 -9.48 -38.31 -15.29
CA ALA A 66 -9.91 -38.55 -16.65
C ALA A 66 -10.37 -39.99 -16.87
N ILE A 67 -9.67 -41.00 -16.32
CA ILE A 67 -10.10 -42.41 -16.39
C ILE A 67 -11.42 -42.61 -15.64
N LEU A 68 -11.57 -42.01 -14.46
CA LEU A 68 -12.80 -42.10 -13.67
C LEU A 68 -14.03 -41.53 -14.40
N THR A 69 -13.87 -40.56 -15.32
CA THR A 69 -14.99 -40.07 -16.15
C THR A 69 -15.64 -41.15 -17.02
N TYR A 70 -14.90 -42.21 -17.39
CA TYR A 70 -15.43 -43.33 -18.17
C TYR A 70 -16.38 -44.21 -17.35
N PHE A 71 -16.37 -44.08 -16.01
CA PHE A 71 -17.14 -44.88 -15.05
C PHE A 71 -18.10 -44.02 -14.18
N ALA A 72 -18.09 -42.69 -14.35
CA ALA A 72 -18.60 -41.71 -13.38
C ALA A 72 -20.12 -41.48 -13.25
N PRO A 73 -21.04 -41.87 -14.16
CA PRO A 73 -22.46 -41.68 -13.87
C PRO A 73 -22.93 -42.53 -12.68
N ALA A 74 -22.29 -43.68 -12.42
CA ALA A 74 -22.73 -44.65 -11.43
C ALA A 74 -22.06 -44.48 -10.05
N ILE A 75 -20.75 -44.21 -9.98
CA ILE A 75 -19.95 -44.27 -8.74
C ILE A 75 -20.42 -43.29 -7.64
N PHE A 76 -20.96 -42.12 -8.01
CA PHE A 76 -21.31 -41.06 -7.04
C PHE A 76 -22.67 -41.23 -6.35
N LEU A 77 -23.56 -42.07 -6.90
CA LEU A 77 -24.88 -42.33 -6.31
C LEU A 77 -24.82 -43.27 -5.10
N TYR A 78 -23.75 -44.06 -4.97
CA TYR A 78 -23.58 -45.03 -3.88
C TYR A 78 -23.38 -44.37 -2.49
N ILE A 79 -22.98 -43.09 -2.45
CA ILE A 79 -22.62 -42.43 -1.19
C ILE A 79 -23.82 -41.72 -0.52
N SER A 80 -24.98 -41.60 -1.18
CA SER A 80 -26.11 -40.83 -0.61
C SER A 80 -27.44 -41.54 -0.41
N LYS A 81 -27.69 -42.78 -0.89
CA LYS A 81 -28.90 -43.56 -0.53
C LYS A 81 -28.85 -45.02 -1.04
N LYS A 82 -29.42 -45.95 -0.27
CA LYS A 82 -29.38 -47.43 -0.40
C LYS A 82 -30.09 -48.05 -1.63
N LYS A 83 -30.69 -47.27 -2.53
CA LYS A 83 -31.44 -47.78 -3.70
C LYS A 83 -30.83 -47.28 -5.01
N ILE A 84 -30.02 -48.15 -5.62
CA ILE A 84 -29.77 -48.39 -7.06
C ILE A 84 -28.56 -49.34 -7.06
N LEU A 85 -28.78 -50.66 -6.98
CA LEU A 85 -27.69 -51.63 -6.76
C LEU A 85 -27.17 -52.27 -8.05
N GLU A 86 -27.98 -52.39 -9.11
CA GLU A 86 -27.65 -53.27 -10.25
C GLU A 86 -26.72 -52.68 -11.31
N LYS A 87 -26.96 -51.46 -11.80
CA LYS A 87 -26.04 -50.78 -12.75
C LYS A 87 -24.69 -50.41 -12.11
N LEU A 88 -24.69 -50.27 -10.79
CA LEU A 88 -23.59 -49.80 -9.94
C LEU A 88 -22.53 -50.90 -9.70
N LYS A 89 -22.96 -52.15 -9.47
CA LYS A 89 -22.08 -53.32 -9.30
C LYS A 89 -21.20 -53.55 -10.53
N ILE A 90 -21.78 -53.44 -11.73
CA ILE A 90 -21.12 -53.77 -13.01
C ILE A 90 -19.94 -52.84 -13.31
N SER A 91 -20.08 -51.52 -13.08
CA SER A 91 -19.03 -50.53 -13.42
C SER A 91 -17.81 -50.59 -12.49
N VAL A 92 -18.04 -50.79 -11.19
CA VAL A 92 -16.97 -50.97 -10.19
C VAL A 92 -16.29 -52.33 -10.38
N LEU A 93 -17.05 -53.39 -10.69
CA LEU A 93 -16.50 -54.71 -11.02
C LEU A 93 -15.66 -54.69 -12.31
N GLN A 94 -16.02 -53.88 -13.31
CA GLN A 94 -15.22 -53.70 -14.53
C GLN A 94 -13.89 -52.99 -14.26
N LEU A 95 -13.88 -51.95 -13.41
CA LEU A 95 -12.66 -51.27 -12.98
C LEU A 95 -11.79 -52.21 -12.13
N TYR A 96 -12.41 -52.95 -11.21
CA TYR A 96 -11.77 -53.96 -10.36
C TYR A 96 -11.08 -55.07 -11.16
N LYS A 97 -11.76 -55.65 -12.17
CA LYS A 97 -11.19 -56.68 -13.07
C LYS A 97 -9.96 -56.20 -13.83
N LYS A 98 -9.79 -54.89 -14.06
CA LYS A 98 -8.63 -54.31 -14.76
C LYS A 98 -7.47 -53.91 -13.84
N ILE A 99 -7.72 -53.79 -12.54
CA ILE A 99 -6.75 -53.37 -11.52
C ILE A 99 -6.16 -54.59 -10.76
N SER A 100 -6.52 -55.82 -11.15
CA SER A 100 -6.21 -57.09 -10.47
C SER A 100 -4.72 -57.38 -10.20
N ILE A 101 -3.79 -56.54 -10.66
CA ILE A 101 -2.35 -56.56 -10.35
C ILE A 101 -2.05 -56.28 -8.85
N LEU A 102 -3.03 -55.82 -8.05
CA LEU A 102 -2.86 -55.60 -6.61
C LEU A 102 -2.92 -56.87 -5.73
N SER A 103 -3.09 -58.06 -6.32
CA SER A 103 -3.12 -59.34 -5.59
C SER A 103 -1.71 -59.84 -5.23
N LYS A 104 -1.01 -59.15 -4.35
CA LYS A 104 0.00 -59.80 -3.49
C LYS A 104 -0.62 -59.94 -2.10
N THR A 105 -1.09 -61.14 -1.79
CA THR A 105 -1.50 -61.57 -0.45
C THR A 105 -0.25 -61.67 0.40
N SER A 106 -0.04 -60.73 1.32
CA SER A 106 0.90 -60.93 2.42
C SER A 106 0.22 -61.83 3.46
N PHE A 107 0.91 -62.88 3.92
CA PHE A 107 0.47 -63.83 4.95
C PHE A 107 0.44 -63.21 6.37
N ALA A 108 -0.05 -61.97 6.50
CA ALA A 108 -0.27 -61.31 7.77
C ALA A 108 -1.75 -61.39 8.14
N ASN A 109 -2.05 -61.72 9.40
CA ASN A 109 -3.42 -61.76 9.92
C ASN A 109 -4.06 -60.37 9.76
N HIS A 110 -5.12 -60.26 8.94
CA HIS A 110 -5.88 -59.04 8.55
C HIS A 110 -5.40 -58.25 7.31
N ALA A 111 -5.02 -58.93 6.22
CA ALA A 111 -4.75 -58.25 4.94
C ALA A 111 -6.05 -57.75 4.24
N LEU A 112 -6.12 -56.45 3.92
CA LEU A 112 -7.22 -55.85 3.15
C LEU A 112 -7.39 -56.52 1.78
N THR A 113 -8.63 -56.83 1.40
CA THR A 113 -8.91 -57.38 0.07
C THR A 113 -8.69 -56.33 -1.02
N SER A 114 -8.40 -56.78 -2.24
CA SER A 114 -8.20 -55.87 -3.38
C SER A 114 -9.43 -54.99 -3.68
N ILE A 115 -10.64 -55.47 -3.35
CA ILE A 115 -11.87 -54.70 -3.56
C ILE A 115 -12.05 -53.63 -2.47
N ASP A 116 -11.68 -53.93 -1.23
CA ASP A 116 -11.66 -52.96 -0.14
C ASP A 116 -10.63 -51.86 -0.40
N LYS A 117 -9.46 -52.22 -0.91
CA LYS A 117 -8.44 -51.26 -1.34
C LYS A 117 -8.97 -50.30 -2.40
N LEU A 118 -9.69 -50.83 -3.40
CA LEU A 118 -10.31 -50.02 -4.45
C LEU A 118 -11.44 -49.14 -3.92
N LEU A 119 -12.31 -49.67 -3.07
CA LEU A 119 -13.43 -48.95 -2.49
C LEU A 119 -12.96 -47.85 -1.52
N LEU A 120 -11.93 -48.10 -0.72
CA LEU A 120 -11.27 -47.11 0.14
C LEU A 120 -10.81 -45.91 -0.69
N THR A 121 -10.12 -46.19 -1.81
CA THR A 121 -9.55 -45.17 -2.68
C THR A 121 -10.63 -44.37 -3.41
N LEU A 122 -11.66 -45.05 -3.94
CA LEU A 122 -12.79 -44.39 -4.61
C LEU A 122 -13.62 -43.56 -3.63
N ARG A 123 -13.81 -44.05 -2.39
CA ARG A 123 -14.48 -43.30 -1.31
C ARG A 123 -13.68 -42.06 -0.95
N PHE A 124 -12.37 -42.18 -0.78
CA PHE A 124 -11.47 -41.05 -0.52
C PHE A 124 -11.57 -39.99 -1.62
N TYR A 125 -11.60 -40.38 -2.89
CA TYR A 125 -11.78 -39.46 -4.03
C TYR A 125 -13.16 -38.83 -4.14
N ALA A 126 -14.21 -39.51 -3.67
CA ALA A 126 -15.58 -39.03 -3.77
C ALA A 126 -15.99 -38.14 -2.58
N THR A 127 -15.54 -38.44 -1.36
CA THR A 127 -15.89 -37.69 -0.14
C THR A 127 -14.94 -36.52 0.10
N GLY A 128 -13.66 -36.69 -0.22
CA GLY A 128 -12.62 -35.72 0.09
C GLY A 128 -12.33 -35.56 1.59
N ASN A 129 -12.80 -36.46 2.44
CA ASN A 129 -12.55 -36.42 3.88
C ASN A 129 -11.08 -36.71 4.21
N PHE A 130 -10.70 -36.49 5.47
CA PHE A 130 -9.38 -36.85 5.98
C PHE A 130 -9.09 -38.34 5.70
N LEU A 131 -7.84 -38.65 5.36
CA LEU A 131 -7.40 -40.03 5.08
C LEU A 131 -7.72 -40.99 6.24
N ILE A 132 -7.70 -40.47 7.47
CA ILE A 132 -8.07 -41.20 8.68
C ILE A 132 -9.54 -41.65 8.61
N THR A 133 -10.47 -40.76 8.26
CA THR A 133 -11.91 -41.06 8.16
C THR A 133 -12.25 -42.07 7.07
N SER A 134 -11.42 -42.16 6.02
CA SER A 134 -11.58 -43.19 4.97
C SER A 134 -10.94 -44.53 5.37
N GLY A 135 -9.89 -44.49 6.19
CA GLY A 135 -9.25 -45.66 6.80
C GLY A 135 -10.11 -46.29 7.89
N ASP A 136 -10.66 -45.47 8.80
CA ASP A 136 -11.53 -45.88 9.91
C ASP A 136 -12.77 -46.63 9.42
N PHE A 137 -13.32 -46.23 8.26
CA PHE A 137 -14.46 -46.92 7.64
C PHE A 137 -14.19 -48.38 7.28
N LEU A 138 -12.94 -48.72 6.98
CA LEU A 138 -12.48 -50.09 6.69
C LEU A 138 -11.63 -50.67 7.82
N GLY A 139 -11.56 -49.98 8.97
CA GLY A 139 -10.79 -50.41 10.15
C GLY A 139 -9.27 -50.40 9.94
N VAL A 140 -8.72 -49.53 9.09
CA VAL A 140 -7.28 -49.46 8.82
C VAL A 140 -6.66 -48.12 9.20
N SER A 141 -5.43 -48.17 9.71
CA SER A 141 -4.69 -46.97 10.13
C SER A 141 -4.54 -45.97 8.98
N LYS A 142 -4.42 -44.68 9.33
CA LYS A 142 -4.16 -43.59 8.37
C LYS A 142 -2.96 -43.90 7.47
N THR A 143 -1.92 -44.52 8.02
CA THR A 143 -0.71 -44.92 7.30
C THR A 143 -1.02 -45.99 6.25
N THR A 144 -1.78 -47.02 6.62
CA THR A 144 -2.23 -48.09 5.70
C THR A 144 -3.19 -47.56 4.63
N ALA A 145 -4.17 -46.73 5.02
CA ALA A 145 -5.07 -46.05 4.09
C ALA A 145 -4.29 -45.20 3.07
N SER A 146 -3.23 -44.52 3.51
CA SER A 146 -2.37 -43.71 2.63
C SER A 146 -1.62 -44.56 1.61
N LEU A 147 -1.06 -45.70 2.04
CA LEU A 147 -0.36 -46.63 1.15
C LEU A 147 -1.33 -47.25 0.14
N VAL A 148 -2.51 -47.66 0.60
CA VAL A 148 -3.57 -48.22 -0.25
C VAL A 148 -4.06 -47.22 -1.28
N VAL A 149 -4.36 -45.98 -0.88
CA VAL A 149 -4.76 -44.90 -1.80
C VAL A 149 -3.67 -44.69 -2.84
N ARG A 150 -2.39 -44.60 -2.43
CA ARG A 150 -1.27 -44.44 -3.37
C ARG A 150 -1.20 -45.58 -4.38
N ASP A 151 -1.22 -46.82 -3.92
CA ASP A 151 -0.96 -47.99 -4.76
C ASP A 151 -2.12 -48.25 -5.74
N VAL A 152 -3.37 -48.08 -5.29
CA VAL A 152 -4.57 -48.15 -6.15
C VAL A 152 -4.59 -47.00 -7.15
N SER A 153 -4.19 -45.80 -6.74
CA SER A 153 -4.12 -44.64 -7.64
C SER A 153 -3.10 -44.82 -8.74
N ILE A 154 -1.93 -45.38 -8.41
CA ILE A 154 -0.92 -45.76 -9.40
C ILE A 154 -1.47 -46.83 -10.34
N ALA A 155 -2.19 -47.84 -9.82
CA ALA A 155 -2.81 -48.88 -10.64
C ALA A 155 -3.89 -48.32 -11.59
N ILE A 156 -4.72 -47.37 -11.13
CA ILE A 156 -5.68 -46.66 -11.98
C ILE A 156 -4.96 -45.84 -13.04
N ALA A 157 -3.92 -45.09 -12.67
CA ALA A 157 -3.14 -44.29 -13.62
C ALA A 157 -2.49 -45.15 -14.73
N LYS A 158 -2.06 -46.39 -14.40
CA LYS A 158 -1.54 -47.35 -15.39
C LYS A 158 -2.57 -47.78 -16.44
N LEU A 159 -3.87 -47.62 -16.20
CA LEU A 159 -4.92 -47.88 -17.19
C LEU A 159 -5.04 -46.79 -18.25
N ARG A 160 -4.28 -45.69 -18.15
CA ARG A 160 -4.29 -44.57 -19.10
C ARG A 160 -4.24 -45.01 -20.57
N PRO A 161 -3.34 -45.90 -21.04
CA PRO A 161 -3.26 -46.27 -22.46
C PRO A 161 -4.53 -46.92 -23.01
N ILE A 162 -5.36 -47.49 -22.14
CA ILE A 162 -6.60 -48.18 -22.49
C ILE A 162 -7.76 -47.18 -22.65
N PHE A 163 -7.85 -46.19 -21.75
CA PHE A 163 -9.00 -45.29 -21.65
C PHE A 163 -8.76 -43.89 -22.20
N ILE A 164 -7.55 -43.34 -22.03
CA ILE A 164 -7.17 -42.02 -22.50
C ILE A 164 -6.36 -42.20 -23.77
N LYS A 165 -7.07 -42.42 -24.88
CA LYS A 165 -6.49 -42.54 -26.21
C LYS A 165 -7.35 -41.82 -27.26
N MET A 166 -6.67 -41.24 -28.24
CA MET A 166 -7.30 -40.71 -29.46
C MET A 166 -7.74 -41.86 -30.38
N PRO A 167 -8.76 -41.68 -31.24
CA PRO A 167 -9.25 -42.73 -32.12
C PRO A 167 -8.17 -43.13 -33.14
N THR A 168 -7.98 -44.43 -33.32
CA THR A 168 -6.91 -44.98 -34.18
C THR A 168 -7.44 -45.68 -35.42
N THR A 169 -8.72 -46.06 -35.47
CA THR A 169 -9.34 -46.75 -36.62
C THR A 169 -10.31 -45.82 -37.38
N GLU A 170 -10.42 -45.98 -38.70
CA GLU A 170 -11.32 -45.14 -39.53
C GLU A 170 -12.80 -45.24 -39.11
N ARG A 171 -13.22 -46.40 -38.60
CA ARG A 171 -14.57 -46.62 -38.07
C ARG A 171 -14.83 -45.81 -36.80
N GLU A 172 -13.87 -45.76 -35.87
CA GLU A 172 -13.96 -44.93 -34.66
C GLU A 172 -13.97 -43.44 -35.00
N ILE A 173 -13.11 -43.02 -35.94
CA ILE A 173 -13.02 -41.64 -36.41
C ILE A 173 -14.35 -41.22 -37.02
N SER A 174 -14.89 -41.99 -37.96
CA SER A 174 -16.16 -41.70 -38.63
C SER A 174 -17.34 -41.63 -37.66
N LYS A 175 -17.36 -42.53 -36.66
CA LYS A 175 -18.38 -42.52 -35.60
C LYS A 175 -18.30 -41.23 -34.77
N LEU A 176 -17.10 -40.82 -34.37
CA LEU A 176 -16.91 -39.62 -33.55
C LEU A 176 -17.27 -38.34 -34.32
N GLN A 177 -16.89 -38.27 -35.60
CA GLN A 177 -17.24 -37.18 -36.51
C GLN A 177 -18.75 -37.07 -36.69
N ARG A 178 -19.44 -38.19 -36.88
CA ARG A 178 -20.91 -38.22 -36.97
C ARG A 178 -21.56 -37.77 -35.67
N SER A 179 -21.04 -38.18 -34.51
CA SER A 179 -21.56 -37.75 -33.20
C SER A 179 -21.37 -36.26 -32.93
N PHE A 180 -20.21 -35.68 -33.26
CA PHE A 180 -20.01 -34.22 -33.16
C PHE A 180 -20.90 -33.45 -34.15
N TYR A 181 -21.11 -34.00 -35.35
CA TYR A 181 -22.02 -33.43 -36.34
C TYR A 181 -23.48 -33.47 -35.87
N GLN A 182 -23.90 -34.53 -35.18
CA GLN A 182 -25.26 -34.63 -34.64
C GLN A 182 -25.52 -33.63 -33.50
N ILE A 183 -24.53 -33.37 -32.63
CA ILE A 183 -24.71 -32.46 -31.49
C ILE A 183 -24.88 -31.00 -31.95
N ALA A 184 -24.05 -30.54 -32.87
CA ALA A 184 -24.02 -29.11 -33.22
C ALA A 184 -23.52 -28.83 -34.65
N ARG A 185 -23.71 -29.80 -35.56
CA ARG A 185 -23.36 -29.70 -36.99
C ARG A 185 -21.88 -29.38 -37.21
N PHE A 186 -20.99 -29.95 -36.40
CA PHE A 186 -19.53 -29.81 -36.57
C PHE A 186 -19.00 -30.88 -37.53
N PRO A 187 -18.74 -30.55 -38.81
CA PRO A 187 -18.27 -31.54 -39.77
C PRO A 187 -16.86 -32.01 -39.39
N ARG A 188 -16.59 -33.31 -39.58
CA ARG A 188 -15.25 -33.93 -39.48
C ARG A 188 -14.50 -33.69 -38.15
N THR A 189 -15.21 -33.32 -37.08
CA THR A 189 -14.62 -33.06 -35.76
C THR A 189 -14.39 -34.35 -34.98
N ILE A 190 -13.17 -34.55 -34.48
CA ILE A 190 -12.76 -35.77 -33.76
C ILE A 190 -12.45 -35.54 -32.27
N GLY A 191 -12.68 -34.33 -31.76
CA GLY A 191 -12.39 -33.98 -30.38
C GLY A 191 -12.47 -32.48 -30.14
N ALA A 192 -12.72 -32.09 -28.90
CA ALA A 192 -12.79 -30.70 -28.47
C ALA A 192 -11.69 -30.43 -27.44
N ILE A 193 -10.88 -29.38 -27.66
CA ILE A 193 -9.67 -29.08 -26.87
C ILE A 193 -9.88 -27.81 -26.06
N ASP A 194 -9.49 -27.81 -24.79
CA ASP A 194 -9.45 -26.59 -23.96
C ASP A 194 -8.25 -26.59 -23.01
N CYS A 195 -7.82 -25.39 -22.60
CA CYS A 195 -6.76 -25.14 -21.63
C CYS A 195 -7.32 -24.37 -20.42
N THR A 196 -7.10 -24.90 -19.22
CA THR A 196 -7.54 -24.27 -17.97
C THR A 196 -6.38 -24.04 -17.00
N TYR A 197 -6.35 -22.84 -16.41
CA TYR A 197 -5.45 -22.52 -15.30
C TYR A 197 -5.95 -23.13 -13.99
N VAL A 198 -5.17 -24.04 -13.42
CA VAL A 198 -5.37 -24.60 -12.09
C VAL A 198 -4.54 -23.78 -11.10
N LYS A 199 -5.22 -23.03 -10.23
CA LYS A 199 -4.57 -22.09 -9.30
C LYS A 199 -3.75 -22.83 -8.24
N ILE A 200 -2.51 -22.40 -8.02
CA ILE A 200 -1.60 -22.92 -6.99
C ILE A 200 -1.20 -21.79 -6.02
N GLN A 201 -0.61 -22.15 -4.88
CA GLN A 201 0.11 -21.19 -4.03
C GLN A 201 1.42 -20.76 -4.70
N SER A 202 1.98 -19.63 -4.26
CA SER A 202 3.30 -19.21 -4.73
C SER A 202 4.32 -20.29 -4.38
N PRO A 203 5.04 -20.87 -5.35
CA PRO A 203 6.05 -21.88 -5.06
C PRO A 203 7.31 -21.30 -4.37
N GLY A 204 7.42 -19.97 -4.25
CA GLY A 204 8.59 -19.31 -3.65
C GLY A 204 9.82 -19.35 -4.56
N GLY A 205 10.88 -18.65 -4.17
CA GLY A 205 12.16 -18.62 -4.90
C GLY A 205 12.17 -17.80 -6.21
N PRO A 206 13.32 -17.77 -6.92
CA PRO A 206 13.54 -16.93 -8.11
C PRO A 206 12.65 -17.31 -9.32
N ASN A 207 12.10 -18.53 -9.32
CA ASN A 207 11.33 -19.12 -10.42
C ASN A 207 9.80 -18.99 -10.24
N ALA A 208 9.32 -18.36 -9.17
CA ALA A 208 7.89 -18.28 -8.86
C ALA A 208 7.06 -17.61 -9.98
N GLU A 209 7.65 -16.63 -10.68
CA GLU A 209 6.97 -15.92 -11.77
C GLU A 209 6.67 -16.81 -12.98
N TYR A 210 7.38 -17.93 -13.20
CA TYR A 210 7.04 -18.88 -14.26
C TYR A 210 5.66 -19.49 -14.06
N PHE A 211 5.21 -19.63 -12.81
CA PHE A 211 3.88 -20.16 -12.51
C PHE A 211 2.80 -19.08 -12.54
N ARG A 212 3.15 -17.80 -12.74
CA ARG A 212 2.19 -16.70 -12.73
C ARG A 212 1.52 -16.54 -14.10
N ASN A 213 0.20 -16.70 -14.13
CA ASN A 213 -0.56 -16.56 -15.37
C ASN A 213 -0.87 -15.10 -15.73
N ARG A 214 -1.37 -14.91 -16.96
CA ARG A 214 -1.86 -13.62 -17.49
C ARG A 214 -2.97 -12.96 -16.65
N LYS A 215 -3.66 -13.72 -15.78
CA LYS A 215 -4.70 -13.22 -14.86
C LYS A 215 -4.12 -12.81 -13.49
N GLY A 216 -2.81 -12.90 -13.29
CA GLY A 216 -2.07 -12.34 -12.15
C GLY A 216 -1.93 -13.25 -10.93
N TYR A 217 -2.37 -14.51 -11.01
CA TYR A 217 -2.23 -15.50 -9.93
C TYR A 217 -1.36 -16.69 -10.35
N PHE A 218 -0.73 -17.35 -9.38
CA PHE A 218 0.08 -18.56 -9.63
C PHE A 218 -0.82 -19.74 -10.00
N SER A 219 -0.48 -20.48 -11.05
CA SER A 219 -1.24 -21.61 -11.57
C SER A 219 -0.37 -22.56 -12.38
N ILE A 220 -0.88 -23.77 -12.64
CA ILE A 220 -0.41 -24.69 -13.67
C ILE A 220 -1.44 -24.68 -14.81
N ASN A 221 -0.98 -24.75 -16.05
CA ASN A 221 -1.84 -24.80 -17.22
C ASN A 221 -2.10 -26.27 -17.59
N VAL A 222 -3.38 -26.64 -17.63
CA VAL A 222 -3.83 -28.01 -17.92
C VAL A 222 -4.66 -28.01 -19.20
N GLN A 223 -4.18 -28.71 -20.22
CA GLN A 223 -4.88 -28.93 -21.49
C GLN A 223 -5.58 -30.28 -21.49
N THR A 224 -6.79 -30.34 -22.04
CA THR A 224 -7.55 -31.59 -22.17
C THR A 224 -8.26 -31.67 -23.51
N ILE A 225 -8.39 -32.87 -24.06
CA ILE A 225 -9.20 -33.18 -25.24
C ILE A 225 -10.36 -34.08 -24.81
N ALA A 226 -11.59 -33.68 -25.12
CA ALA A 226 -12.80 -34.44 -24.77
C ALA A 226 -13.59 -34.83 -26.02
N CYS A 227 -14.33 -35.94 -25.93
CA CYS A 227 -15.24 -36.40 -26.97
C CYS A 227 -16.71 -36.02 -26.68
N PRO A 228 -17.65 -36.28 -27.61
CA PRO A 228 -19.04 -35.79 -27.54
C PRO A 228 -19.80 -36.19 -26.28
N ASN A 229 -19.44 -37.34 -25.69
CA ASN A 229 -20.06 -37.88 -24.47
C ASN A 229 -19.33 -37.45 -23.18
N LEU A 230 -18.55 -36.37 -23.25
CA LEU A 230 -17.84 -35.74 -22.13
C LEU A 230 -16.71 -36.60 -21.52
N LYS A 231 -16.25 -37.64 -22.22
CA LYS A 231 -15.09 -38.43 -21.80
C LYS A 231 -13.80 -37.81 -22.32
N ILE A 232 -12.74 -37.90 -21.51
CA ILE A 232 -11.45 -37.28 -21.81
C ILE A 232 -10.57 -38.26 -22.61
N MET A 233 -10.15 -37.85 -23.80
CA MET A 233 -9.32 -38.63 -24.73
C MET A 233 -7.83 -38.27 -24.63
N ASP A 234 -7.48 -37.08 -24.14
CA ASP A 234 -6.10 -36.68 -23.84
C ASP A 234 -6.02 -35.62 -22.73
N VAL A 235 -4.92 -35.61 -21.97
CA VAL A 235 -4.67 -34.69 -20.84
C VAL A 235 -3.19 -34.33 -20.73
N LEU A 236 -2.90 -33.04 -20.58
CA LEU A 236 -1.56 -32.51 -20.38
C LEU A 236 -1.53 -31.41 -19.31
N ALA A 237 -0.88 -31.69 -18.18
CA ALA A 237 -0.81 -30.85 -16.98
C ALA A 237 0.65 -30.55 -16.57
N ARG A 238 1.53 -30.27 -17.55
CA ARG A 238 2.99 -30.15 -17.35
C ARG A 238 3.55 -28.73 -17.51
N TRP A 239 2.68 -27.76 -17.81
CA TRP A 239 3.11 -26.41 -18.19
C TRP A 239 2.80 -25.39 -17.10
N PRO A 240 3.76 -24.53 -16.74
CA PRO A 240 3.53 -23.53 -15.71
C PRO A 240 2.58 -22.44 -16.21
N GLY A 241 1.94 -21.72 -15.30
CA GLY A 241 0.84 -20.79 -15.59
C GLY A 241 1.18 -19.64 -16.54
N SER A 242 2.46 -19.29 -16.68
CA SER A 242 2.92 -18.27 -17.64
C SER A 242 2.92 -18.75 -19.10
N CYS A 243 2.89 -20.07 -19.35
CA CYS A 243 2.90 -20.64 -20.70
C CYS A 243 1.57 -20.44 -21.42
N HIS A 244 1.64 -19.98 -22.67
CA HIS A 244 0.47 -19.71 -23.51
C HIS A 244 -0.11 -21.00 -24.09
N ASP A 245 -1.45 -21.09 -24.15
CA ASP A 245 -2.21 -22.28 -24.59
C ASP A 245 -1.79 -22.77 -25.99
N GLN A 246 -1.46 -21.83 -26.89
CA GLN A 246 -0.99 -22.13 -28.25
C GLN A 246 0.42 -22.77 -28.26
N THR A 247 1.32 -22.34 -27.36
CA THR A 247 2.67 -22.91 -27.23
C THR A 247 2.60 -24.33 -26.69
N ILE A 248 1.69 -24.58 -25.75
CA ILE A 248 1.41 -25.89 -25.19
C ILE A 248 0.92 -26.83 -26.28
N PHE A 249 -0.06 -26.38 -27.07
CA PHE A 249 -0.63 -27.16 -28.17
C PHE A 249 0.38 -27.46 -29.28
N LYS A 250 1.18 -26.47 -29.72
CA LYS A 250 2.18 -26.65 -30.78
C LYS A 250 3.28 -27.66 -30.44
N LYS A 251 3.55 -27.87 -29.14
CA LYS A 251 4.55 -28.83 -28.66
C LYS A 251 3.97 -30.25 -28.42
N LEU A 252 2.72 -30.50 -28.79
CA LEU A 252 2.09 -31.82 -28.65
C LEU A 252 2.28 -32.70 -29.88
N GLN A 253 2.47 -34.00 -29.64
CA GLN A 253 2.47 -35.04 -30.68
C GLN A 253 1.15 -35.06 -31.50
N ILE A 254 0.03 -34.66 -30.88
CA ILE A 254 -1.29 -34.58 -31.52
C ILE A 254 -1.31 -33.47 -32.59
N TYR A 255 -0.63 -32.34 -32.36
CA TYR A 255 -0.50 -31.28 -33.36
C TYR A 255 0.27 -31.77 -34.60
N TYR A 256 1.34 -32.54 -34.40
CA TYR A 256 2.13 -33.14 -35.48
C TYR A 256 1.29 -34.15 -36.30
N ASN A 257 0.55 -35.04 -35.63
CA ASN A 257 -0.34 -36.00 -36.29
C ASN A 257 -1.50 -35.33 -37.05
N LEU A 258 -2.01 -34.20 -36.57
CA LEU A 258 -3.05 -33.40 -37.25
C LEU A 258 -2.52 -32.71 -38.51
N ILE A 259 -1.30 -32.15 -38.48
CA ILE A 259 -0.68 -31.47 -39.63
C ILE A 259 -0.36 -32.46 -40.76
N ASN A 260 0.05 -33.67 -40.40
CA ASN A 260 0.38 -34.74 -41.35
C ASN A 260 -0.86 -35.47 -41.91
N GLY A 261 -2.07 -34.96 -41.65
CA GLY A 261 -3.29 -35.45 -42.30
C GLY A 261 -3.82 -36.79 -41.76
N LYS A 262 -3.31 -37.28 -40.62
CA LYS A 262 -3.66 -38.61 -40.06
C LYS A 262 -5.15 -38.81 -39.76
N TRP A 263 -5.93 -37.74 -39.65
CA TRP A 263 -7.37 -37.77 -39.39
C TRP A 263 -8.21 -36.92 -40.38
N GLY A 264 -7.66 -36.59 -41.54
CA GLY A 264 -8.32 -35.79 -42.59
C GLY A 264 -8.02 -34.28 -42.59
N ASN A 265 -8.53 -33.56 -43.61
CA ASN A 265 -8.14 -32.21 -44.07
C ASN A 265 -7.88 -31.11 -42.99
N LYS A 266 -6.98 -30.19 -43.37
CA LYS A 266 -6.32 -29.10 -42.60
C LYS A 266 -7.21 -27.93 -42.09
N LEU A 267 -8.51 -28.10 -41.86
CA LEU A 267 -9.40 -27.03 -41.36
C LEU A 267 -9.46 -27.00 -39.82
N TYR A 268 -8.35 -26.58 -39.21
CA TYR A 268 -8.10 -26.60 -37.76
C TYR A 268 -8.75 -25.45 -36.97
N ASN A 269 -8.86 -24.25 -37.56
CA ASN A 269 -9.23 -23.05 -36.79
C ASN A 269 -10.75 -22.87 -36.57
N GLU A 270 -11.61 -23.39 -37.46
CA GLU A 270 -13.06 -23.24 -37.32
C GLU A 270 -13.70 -24.20 -36.31
N SER A 271 -13.13 -25.40 -36.14
CA SER A 271 -13.67 -26.44 -35.28
C SER A 271 -13.44 -26.17 -33.78
N ILE A 272 -12.33 -25.54 -33.40
CA ILE A 272 -12.01 -25.18 -31.99
C ILE A 272 -12.96 -24.12 -31.43
N ILE A 273 -13.29 -23.10 -32.22
CA ILE A 273 -14.17 -22.02 -31.77
C ILE A 273 -15.59 -22.55 -31.52
N ARG A 274 -16.07 -23.44 -32.39
CA ARG A 274 -17.43 -23.97 -32.32
C ARG A 274 -17.60 -25.10 -31.27
N THR A 275 -16.53 -25.83 -30.93
CA THR A 275 -16.55 -26.96 -29.96
C THR A 275 -16.20 -26.59 -28.50
N ARG A 276 -15.90 -25.31 -28.23
CA ARG A 276 -15.53 -24.81 -26.90
C ARG A 276 -16.60 -25.02 -25.81
N ASN A 277 -17.87 -24.85 -26.15
CA ASN A 277 -18.99 -24.97 -25.21
C ASN A 277 -19.15 -26.39 -24.61
N PRO A 278 -19.05 -27.48 -25.40
CA PRO A 278 -18.97 -28.84 -24.86
C PRO A 278 -17.86 -29.06 -23.81
N VAL A 279 -16.66 -28.51 -24.02
CA VAL A 279 -15.54 -28.66 -23.06
C VAL A 279 -15.73 -27.78 -21.83
N GLU A 280 -16.19 -26.53 -22.00
CA GLU A 280 -16.56 -25.67 -20.86
C GLU A 280 -17.70 -26.29 -20.04
N ARG A 281 -18.64 -27.04 -20.65
CA ARG A 281 -19.66 -27.83 -19.93
C ARG A 281 -19.04 -29.02 -19.20
N SER A 282 -18.19 -29.83 -19.82
CA SER A 282 -17.46 -30.92 -19.14
C SER A 282 -16.66 -30.40 -17.94
N TYR A 283 -15.90 -29.31 -18.14
CA TYR A 283 -15.10 -28.69 -17.08
C TYR A 283 -15.95 -27.94 -16.06
N GLY A 284 -17.11 -27.42 -16.45
CA GLY A 284 -18.09 -26.81 -15.57
C GLY A 284 -18.77 -27.85 -14.69
N VAL A 285 -19.05 -29.04 -15.22
CA VAL A 285 -19.49 -30.21 -14.44
C VAL A 285 -18.38 -30.66 -13.50
N LEU A 286 -17.12 -30.74 -13.95
CA LEU A 286 -15.97 -31.07 -13.09
C LEU A 286 -15.71 -29.99 -12.01
N LYS A 287 -15.78 -28.69 -12.32
CA LYS A 287 -15.62 -27.59 -11.35
C LYS A 287 -16.76 -27.53 -10.32
N ARG A 288 -17.97 -27.95 -10.70
CA ARG A 288 -19.12 -28.09 -9.80
C ARG A 288 -19.01 -29.35 -8.94
N ARG A 289 -18.45 -30.44 -9.48
CA ARG A 289 -18.18 -31.70 -8.77
C ARG A 289 -16.92 -31.65 -7.89
N PHE A 290 -15.96 -30.77 -8.20
CA PHE A 290 -14.71 -30.56 -7.47
C PHE A 290 -14.50 -29.05 -7.16
N PRO A 291 -15.04 -28.54 -6.04
CA PRO A 291 -15.07 -27.11 -5.71
C PRO A 291 -13.70 -26.41 -5.68
N VAL A 292 -12.62 -27.18 -5.45
CA VAL A 292 -11.25 -26.68 -5.39
C VAL A 292 -10.76 -26.06 -6.70
N LEU A 293 -11.26 -26.53 -7.85
CA LEU A 293 -10.90 -26.00 -9.17
C LEU A 293 -11.51 -24.61 -9.44
N SER A 294 -12.48 -24.15 -8.63
CA SER A 294 -13.20 -22.88 -8.85
C SER A 294 -12.83 -21.75 -7.87
N LEU A 295 -12.47 -22.05 -6.62
CA LEU A 295 -12.44 -21.04 -5.55
C LEU A 295 -11.05 -20.48 -5.20
N GLY A 296 -9.98 -21.29 -5.32
CA GLY A 296 -8.63 -20.91 -4.89
C GLY A 296 -8.49 -20.61 -3.38
N LEU A 297 -7.28 -20.78 -2.85
CA LEU A 297 -6.93 -20.63 -1.42
C LEU A 297 -7.10 -19.16 -0.93
N ARG A 298 -7.77 -18.94 0.23
CA ARG A 298 -8.07 -17.60 0.81
C ARG A 298 -8.32 -17.63 2.33
N LEU A 299 -7.27 -17.58 3.16
CA LEU A 299 -7.37 -17.25 4.60
C LEU A 299 -6.17 -16.36 5.00
N LYS A 300 -6.34 -15.49 6.02
CA LYS A 300 -5.31 -14.64 6.63
C LYS A 300 -4.98 -15.17 8.03
N LEU A 301 -3.70 -15.36 8.30
CA LEU A 301 -3.14 -16.00 9.52
C LEU A 301 -3.05 -15.09 10.76
N GLU A 302 -3.28 -13.77 10.63
CA GLU A 302 -2.86 -12.79 11.64
C GLU A 302 -3.86 -12.57 12.81
N THR A 303 -5.10 -13.04 12.73
CA THR A 303 -6.15 -12.76 13.75
C THR A 303 -6.95 -13.99 14.17
N THR A 304 -6.49 -15.19 13.80
CA THR A 304 -7.14 -16.45 14.16
C THR A 304 -6.04 -17.49 14.30
N GLN A 305 -5.64 -17.79 15.52
CA GLN A 305 -4.82 -18.95 15.80
C GLN A 305 -5.74 -20.15 15.92
N ALA A 306 -5.53 -21.13 15.04
CA ALA A 306 -6.10 -22.45 15.21
C ALA A 306 -5.19 -23.19 16.19
N ILE A 307 -5.70 -23.50 17.38
CA ILE A 307 -5.03 -24.40 18.32
C ILE A 307 -5.64 -25.78 18.06
N ILE A 308 -4.79 -26.76 17.74
CA ILE A 308 -5.19 -28.15 17.50
C ILE A 308 -5.11 -28.89 18.83
N LEU A 309 -6.17 -29.63 19.17
CA LEU A 309 -6.29 -30.35 20.43
C LEU A 309 -5.67 -31.75 20.40
N VAL A 310 -5.26 -32.17 21.59
CA VAL A 310 -4.68 -33.46 21.97
C VAL A 310 -5.84 -34.38 22.39
N THR A 311 -5.93 -35.59 21.83
CA THR A 311 -6.97 -36.59 22.16
C THR A 311 -6.73 -37.21 23.55
N GLU A 312 -7.75 -37.83 24.15
CA GLU A 312 -7.65 -38.48 25.47
C GLU A 312 -6.54 -39.55 25.53
N ASP A 313 -6.24 -40.20 24.39
CA ASP A 313 -5.23 -41.26 24.21
C ASP A 313 -3.78 -40.78 24.07
N LYS A 314 -3.52 -39.48 24.25
CA LYS A 314 -2.19 -38.88 24.09
C LYS A 314 -1.42 -38.84 25.41
N ASN A 315 -0.10 -38.90 25.32
CA ASN A 315 0.80 -38.89 26.48
C ASN A 315 0.61 -37.63 27.34
N GLU A 316 0.80 -37.76 28.67
CA GLU A 316 0.59 -36.69 29.65
C GLU A 316 1.40 -35.42 29.35
N GLU A 317 2.65 -35.56 28.90
CA GLU A 317 3.51 -34.43 28.49
C GLU A 317 2.90 -33.59 27.36
N GLU A 318 2.23 -34.21 26.37
CA GLU A 318 1.58 -33.48 25.28
C GLU A 318 0.34 -32.71 25.77
N LYS A 319 -0.37 -33.25 26.78
CA LYS A 319 -1.52 -32.59 27.40
C LYS A 319 -1.08 -31.39 28.24
N GLU A 320 0.01 -31.52 29.01
CA GLU A 320 0.57 -30.41 29.80
C GLU A 320 1.08 -29.28 28.90
N LEU A 321 1.81 -29.61 27.82
CA LEU A 321 2.28 -28.62 26.85
C LEU A 321 1.11 -27.86 26.18
N PHE A 322 0.01 -28.56 25.89
CA PHE A 322 -1.20 -27.94 25.35
C PHE A 322 -1.81 -26.92 26.32
N TYR A 323 -2.02 -27.29 27.58
CA TYR A 323 -2.60 -26.39 28.57
C TYR A 323 -1.66 -25.22 28.90
N ALA A 324 -0.34 -25.42 28.97
CA ALA A 324 0.65 -24.34 29.10
C ALA A 324 0.57 -23.34 27.94
N THR A 325 0.49 -23.84 26.69
CA THR A 325 0.33 -22.98 25.50
C THR A 325 -0.99 -22.20 25.52
N LEU A 326 -2.07 -22.84 25.95
CA LEU A 326 -3.40 -22.23 26.07
C LEU A 326 -3.40 -21.11 27.13
N GLU A 327 -2.68 -21.33 28.24
CA GLU A 327 -2.48 -20.34 29.31
C GLU A 327 -1.70 -19.11 28.86
N ASP A 328 -0.58 -19.31 28.17
CA ASP A 328 0.22 -18.22 27.61
C ASP A 328 -0.60 -17.40 26.63
N THR A 329 -1.31 -18.08 25.73
CA THR A 329 -2.18 -17.43 24.72
C THR A 329 -3.28 -16.60 25.38
N CYS A 330 -3.91 -17.12 26.43
CA CYS A 330 -4.92 -16.37 27.18
C CYS A 330 -4.33 -15.17 27.93
N SER A 331 -3.03 -15.18 28.23
CA SER A 331 -2.34 -14.10 28.96
C SER A 331 -1.85 -12.96 28.05
N MET A 332 -1.75 -13.19 26.73
CA MET A 332 -1.29 -12.20 25.74
C MET A 332 -2.23 -10.99 25.53
N SER A 333 -3.49 -11.08 25.95
CA SER A 333 -4.47 -9.97 25.86
C SER A 333 -4.94 -9.54 27.26
N LYS A 334 -4.73 -8.27 27.61
CA LYS A 334 -5.27 -7.62 28.83
C LYS A 334 -6.38 -6.64 28.42
N GLY A 335 -7.55 -6.72 29.08
CA GLY A 335 -8.66 -5.78 28.89
C GLY A 335 -9.81 -6.23 27.97
N ASP A 336 -9.59 -7.21 27.10
CA ASP A 336 -10.62 -7.74 26.19
C ASP A 336 -11.56 -8.78 26.84
N ILE A 337 -12.77 -8.94 26.30
CA ILE A 337 -13.65 -10.06 26.65
C ILE A 337 -13.03 -11.34 26.09
N LYS A 338 -12.54 -12.22 26.95
CA LYS A 338 -11.98 -13.52 26.54
C LYS A 338 -13.10 -14.54 26.46
N LEU A 339 -13.18 -15.18 25.30
CA LEU A 339 -14.09 -16.27 25.02
C LEU A 339 -13.26 -17.44 24.51
N VAL A 340 -13.25 -18.52 25.27
CA VAL A 340 -12.54 -19.75 24.92
C VAL A 340 -13.59 -20.77 24.49
N LEU A 341 -13.48 -21.25 23.25
CA LEU A 341 -14.42 -22.15 22.59
C LEU A 341 -13.67 -23.34 22.04
N GLY A 342 -14.21 -24.53 22.25
CA GLY A 342 -13.63 -25.72 21.65
C GLY A 342 -14.25 -27.01 22.14
N ASP A 343 -13.86 -28.07 21.45
CA ASP A 343 -14.04 -29.45 21.88
C ASP A 343 -12.87 -29.82 22.81
N PHE A 344 -13.13 -29.98 24.10
CA PHE A 344 -12.07 -30.25 25.07
C PHE A 344 -11.96 -31.73 25.44
N ASN A 345 -12.81 -32.61 24.88
CA ASN A 345 -12.99 -33.99 25.37
C ASN A 345 -13.14 -34.08 26.90
N ALA A 346 -13.67 -33.01 27.51
CA ALA A 346 -13.79 -32.83 28.94
C ALA A 346 -15.24 -33.13 29.34
N LYS A 347 -15.44 -34.11 30.22
CA LYS A 347 -16.73 -34.34 30.88
C LYS A 347 -16.67 -33.65 32.22
N ILE A 348 -17.51 -32.64 32.40
CA ILE A 348 -17.59 -31.86 33.63
C ILE A 348 -18.80 -32.35 34.43
N GLY A 349 -18.60 -32.71 35.69
CA GLY A 349 -19.61 -33.18 36.62
C GLY A 349 -20.40 -32.07 37.31
N ARG A 350 -21.02 -32.38 38.46
CA ARG A 350 -21.78 -31.44 39.31
C ARG A 350 -21.23 -31.40 40.74
N GLU A 351 -19.92 -31.57 40.89
CA GLU A 351 -19.26 -31.58 42.19
C GLU A 351 -19.37 -30.22 42.89
N GLU A 352 -19.71 -30.25 44.19
CA GLU A 352 -19.99 -29.04 44.99
C GLU A 352 -18.76 -28.12 45.09
N CYS A 353 -17.56 -28.69 45.09
CA CYS A 353 -16.29 -27.95 45.21
C CYS A 353 -15.99 -27.03 44.01
N TYR A 354 -16.49 -27.34 42.80
CA TYR A 354 -16.23 -26.57 41.58
C TYR A 354 -17.40 -25.68 41.15
N LYS A 355 -18.47 -25.63 41.95
CA LYS A 355 -19.77 -25.02 41.64
C LYS A 355 -19.68 -23.56 41.16
N SER A 356 -18.75 -22.78 41.69
CA SER A 356 -18.51 -21.38 41.29
C SER A 356 -18.02 -21.23 39.84
N THR A 357 -17.34 -22.23 39.31
CA THR A 357 -16.69 -22.24 37.99
C THR A 357 -17.50 -22.99 36.94
N ILE A 358 -18.12 -24.12 37.29
CA ILE A 358 -18.84 -24.99 36.34
C ILE A 358 -20.37 -24.87 36.40
N GLY A 359 -20.96 -24.51 37.53
CA GLY A 359 -22.43 -24.38 37.69
C GLY A 359 -23.20 -25.71 37.75
N ASN A 360 -24.49 -25.62 38.08
CA ASN A 360 -25.28 -26.76 38.59
C ASN A 360 -25.92 -27.66 37.51
N TYR A 361 -25.82 -27.31 36.23
CA TYR A 361 -26.69 -27.86 35.19
C TYR A 361 -25.94 -28.66 34.11
N SER A 362 -24.73 -29.14 34.42
CA SER A 362 -23.98 -30.04 33.54
C SER A 362 -24.76 -31.32 33.19
N LEU A 363 -24.45 -31.91 32.03
CA LEU A 363 -25.01 -33.20 31.63
C LEU A 363 -24.53 -34.35 32.53
N HIS A 364 -23.27 -34.31 32.98
CA HIS A 364 -22.62 -35.40 33.72
C HIS A 364 -22.71 -35.19 35.23
N SER A 365 -22.64 -36.28 36.01
CA SER A 365 -22.60 -36.24 37.48
C SER A 365 -21.17 -36.12 38.02
N SER A 366 -20.20 -36.77 37.37
CA SER A 366 -18.79 -36.76 37.73
C SER A 366 -17.91 -36.22 36.59
N THR A 367 -16.77 -35.63 36.97
CA THR A 367 -15.76 -35.04 36.10
C THR A 367 -14.70 -36.07 35.71
N ASN A 368 -14.28 -36.12 34.43
CA ASN A 368 -13.14 -36.94 34.00
C ASN A 368 -11.82 -36.16 34.10
N ASP A 369 -10.65 -36.81 33.94
CA ASP A 369 -9.34 -36.16 34.11
C ASP A 369 -9.14 -34.91 33.23
N ASN A 370 -9.59 -34.95 31.97
CA ASN A 370 -9.58 -33.80 31.08
C ASN A 370 -10.52 -32.68 31.56
N GLY A 371 -11.63 -33.05 32.18
CA GLY A 371 -12.54 -32.14 32.87
C GLY A 371 -11.87 -31.45 34.05
N THR A 372 -11.10 -32.16 34.88
CA THR A 372 -10.35 -31.57 35.99
C THR A 372 -9.33 -30.56 35.48
N LYS A 373 -8.53 -30.92 34.47
CA LYS A 373 -7.55 -30.01 33.83
C LYS A 373 -8.20 -28.74 33.25
N LEU A 374 -9.38 -28.88 32.62
CA LEU A 374 -10.13 -27.74 32.08
C LEU A 374 -10.70 -26.85 33.20
N ILE A 375 -11.10 -27.43 34.33
CA ILE A 375 -11.59 -26.70 35.51
C ILE A 375 -10.43 -25.94 36.17
N ASP A 376 -9.27 -26.56 36.33
CA ASP A 376 -8.08 -25.94 36.91
C ASP A 376 -7.58 -24.77 36.05
N PHE A 377 -7.55 -24.95 34.73
CA PHE A 377 -7.28 -23.87 33.77
C PHE A 377 -8.28 -22.71 33.91
N ALA A 378 -9.57 -23.02 34.02
CA ALA A 378 -10.61 -22.01 34.16
C ALA A 378 -10.47 -21.23 35.47
N LEU A 379 -10.18 -21.91 36.58
CA LEU A 379 -9.89 -21.32 37.88
C LEU A 379 -8.65 -20.41 37.83
N GLY A 380 -7.54 -20.89 37.28
CA GLY A 380 -6.27 -20.16 37.18
C GLY A 380 -6.35 -18.86 36.36
N LYS A 381 -7.26 -18.77 35.38
CA LYS A 381 -7.44 -17.57 34.52
C LYS A 381 -8.71 -16.76 34.82
N GLY A 382 -9.43 -17.07 35.90
CA GLY A 382 -10.67 -16.36 36.27
C GLY A 382 -11.79 -16.49 35.23
N LEU A 383 -11.85 -17.63 34.54
CA LEU A 383 -12.89 -17.99 33.58
C LEU A 383 -13.98 -18.82 34.26
N VAL A 384 -15.17 -18.82 33.68
CA VAL A 384 -16.28 -19.70 34.07
C VAL A 384 -16.74 -20.52 32.89
N VAL A 385 -17.03 -21.80 33.10
CA VAL A 385 -17.57 -22.71 32.08
C VAL A 385 -19.06 -22.43 31.95
N LYS A 386 -19.41 -21.51 31.05
CA LYS A 386 -20.78 -20.99 30.94
C LYS A 386 -21.75 -22.03 30.35
N SER A 387 -21.26 -23.00 29.59
CA SER A 387 -22.06 -24.07 28.97
C SER A 387 -22.79 -24.97 29.97
N THR A 388 -22.35 -25.02 31.23
CA THR A 388 -22.89 -25.88 32.30
C THR A 388 -23.72 -25.10 33.32
N MET A 389 -23.89 -23.79 33.13
CA MET A 389 -24.61 -22.89 34.05
C MET A 389 -26.09 -22.64 33.69
N PHE A 390 -26.59 -23.12 32.54
CA PHE A 390 -27.97 -22.90 32.11
C PHE A 390 -28.84 -24.15 32.31
N GLN A 391 -29.95 -24.01 33.04
CA GLN A 391 -30.93 -25.08 33.17
C GLN A 391 -31.63 -25.34 31.82
N ARG A 392 -31.47 -26.55 31.29
CA ARG A 392 -32.02 -26.99 30.01
C ARG A 392 -32.44 -28.45 30.08
N LYS A 393 -33.31 -28.87 29.16
CA LYS A 393 -33.52 -30.30 28.88
C LYS A 393 -32.23 -30.88 28.31
N ASP A 394 -31.84 -32.09 28.70
CA ASP A 394 -30.54 -32.71 28.34
C ASP A 394 -30.32 -32.81 26.84
N ILE A 395 -31.42 -32.91 26.12
CA ILE A 395 -31.47 -32.88 24.68
C ILE A 395 -30.82 -31.61 24.07
N HIS A 396 -30.76 -30.50 24.80
CA HIS A 396 -30.08 -29.26 24.38
C HIS A 396 -28.70 -29.05 25.00
N LYS A 397 -28.18 -30.04 25.75
CA LYS A 397 -26.89 -30.00 26.44
C LYS A 397 -25.83 -30.87 25.79
N TYR A 398 -26.17 -32.09 25.38
CA TYR A 398 -25.18 -32.95 24.73
C TYR A 398 -24.73 -32.31 23.42
N THR A 399 -23.42 -32.32 23.20
CA THR A 399 -22.78 -31.74 22.02
C THR A 399 -22.23 -32.83 21.13
N TRP A 400 -22.03 -34.04 21.65
CA TRP A 400 -21.62 -35.22 20.89
C TRP A 400 -22.51 -36.42 21.20
N ILE A 401 -22.76 -37.24 20.17
CA ILE A 401 -23.48 -38.51 20.31
C ILE A 401 -22.59 -39.60 19.73
N SER A 402 -22.39 -40.69 20.47
CA SER A 402 -21.61 -41.81 19.98
C SER A 402 -22.20 -42.37 18.67
N PRO A 403 -21.39 -42.94 17.78
CA PRO A 403 -21.84 -43.45 16.48
C PRO A 403 -22.97 -44.50 16.57
N ASN A 404 -23.07 -45.20 17.70
CA ASN A 404 -24.13 -46.17 18.01
C ASN A 404 -25.39 -45.55 18.66
N GLY A 405 -25.42 -44.23 18.86
CA GLY A 405 -26.53 -43.48 19.46
C GLY A 405 -26.70 -43.65 20.98
N ARG A 406 -25.88 -44.49 21.62
CA ARG A 406 -26.07 -44.92 23.03
C ARG A 406 -25.56 -43.91 24.05
N HIS A 407 -24.40 -43.30 23.80
CA HIS A 407 -23.77 -42.36 24.73
C HIS A 407 -23.91 -40.94 24.20
N LYS A 408 -24.29 -40.02 25.08
CA LYS A 408 -24.49 -38.61 24.75
C LYS A 408 -23.63 -37.81 25.71
N ASN A 409 -22.64 -37.11 25.18
CA ASN A 409 -21.69 -36.37 26.00
C ASN A 409 -21.77 -34.87 25.70
N GLN A 410 -21.62 -34.07 26.75
CA GLN A 410 -21.30 -32.65 26.65
C GLN A 410 -19.78 -32.53 26.78
N ILE A 411 -19.09 -32.20 25.68
CA ILE A 411 -17.62 -32.09 25.61
C ILE A 411 -17.16 -30.80 24.91
N ASP A 412 -18.06 -30.13 24.18
CA ASP A 412 -17.83 -28.78 23.66
C ASP A 412 -18.22 -27.74 24.71
N HIS A 413 -17.23 -27.00 25.17
CA HIS A 413 -17.39 -26.05 26.27
C HIS A 413 -17.16 -24.61 25.82
N VAL A 414 -17.89 -23.72 26.49
CA VAL A 414 -17.83 -22.28 26.28
C VAL A 414 -17.39 -21.62 27.58
N LEU A 415 -16.17 -21.11 27.59
CA LEU A 415 -15.59 -20.42 28.73
C LEU A 415 -15.56 -18.91 28.48
N ILE A 416 -15.84 -18.12 29.52
CA ILE A 416 -15.82 -16.65 29.48
C ILE A 416 -15.28 -16.11 30.79
N ASN A 417 -14.65 -14.93 30.79
CA ASN A 417 -14.27 -14.28 32.05
C ASN A 417 -15.47 -14.13 32.98
N ASN A 418 -15.26 -14.43 34.27
CA ASN A 418 -16.30 -14.33 35.30
C ASN A 418 -17.00 -12.96 35.32
N ARG A 419 -16.24 -11.87 35.11
CA ARG A 419 -16.76 -10.49 34.99
C ARG A 419 -17.83 -10.32 33.89
N PHE A 420 -17.70 -11.03 32.78
CA PHE A 420 -18.58 -10.90 31.62
C PHE A 420 -19.59 -12.04 31.48
N LYS A 421 -19.69 -12.94 32.46
CA LYS A 421 -20.55 -14.14 32.39
C LYS A 421 -22.03 -13.86 32.14
N ASN A 422 -22.51 -12.66 32.50
CA ASN A 422 -23.90 -12.23 32.28
C ASN A 422 -24.14 -11.66 30.88
N SER A 423 -23.08 -11.47 30.08
CA SER A 423 -23.19 -11.04 28.67
C SER A 423 -23.70 -12.17 27.79
N ILE A 424 -23.37 -13.43 28.12
CA ILE A 424 -23.94 -14.60 27.46
C ILE A 424 -25.34 -14.81 28.04
N LEU A 425 -26.34 -14.60 27.20
CA LEU A 425 -27.75 -14.76 27.53
C LEU A 425 -28.21 -16.21 27.38
N ASN A 426 -27.60 -16.95 26.45
CA ASN A 426 -27.99 -18.32 26.18
C ASN A 426 -26.86 -19.11 25.51
N ILE A 427 -26.75 -20.39 25.87
CA ILE A 427 -25.96 -21.40 25.15
C ILE A 427 -26.89 -22.59 24.95
N ARG A 428 -27.04 -23.06 23.70
CA ARG A 428 -27.83 -24.25 23.43
C ARG A 428 -27.31 -25.02 22.23
N THR A 429 -27.39 -26.33 22.30
CA THR A 429 -27.23 -27.19 21.13
C THR A 429 -28.43 -27.04 20.19
N LEU A 430 -28.17 -26.66 18.94
CA LEU A 430 -29.14 -26.43 17.86
C LEU A 430 -29.35 -27.70 17.04
N ARG A 431 -30.31 -28.52 17.44
CA ARG A 431 -30.69 -29.71 16.68
C ARG A 431 -31.45 -29.32 15.40
N GLY A 432 -30.99 -29.84 14.27
CA GLY A 432 -31.52 -29.54 12.93
C GLY A 432 -30.67 -28.57 12.10
N ALA A 433 -29.59 -28.04 12.63
CA ALA A 433 -28.56 -27.36 11.84
C ALA A 433 -27.65 -28.41 11.20
N ASP A 434 -27.82 -28.65 9.89
CA ASP A 434 -27.12 -29.69 9.15
C ASP A 434 -25.63 -29.30 8.94
N MET A 435 -24.73 -29.81 9.80
CA MET A 435 -23.30 -29.46 9.83
C MET A 435 -22.34 -30.62 9.50
N ASP A 436 -22.85 -31.82 9.17
CA ASP A 436 -22.03 -32.98 8.75
C ASP A 436 -20.86 -33.31 9.71
N SER A 437 -21.13 -33.21 11.03
CA SER A 437 -20.20 -33.57 12.13
C SER A 437 -20.94 -34.47 13.13
N ASP A 438 -20.20 -35.36 13.79
CA ASP A 438 -20.64 -36.14 14.96
C ASP A 438 -20.90 -35.26 16.20
N HIS A 439 -20.45 -34.01 16.14
CA HIS A 439 -20.85 -32.95 17.07
C HIS A 439 -22.06 -32.16 16.55
N GLN A 440 -22.93 -31.80 17.48
CA GLN A 440 -24.08 -30.95 17.27
C GLN A 440 -23.68 -29.47 17.40
N LEU A 441 -24.24 -28.61 16.54
CA LEU A 441 -23.92 -27.18 16.56
C LEU A 441 -24.30 -26.54 17.90
N VAL A 442 -23.32 -25.97 18.59
CA VAL A 442 -23.56 -25.16 19.79
C VAL A 442 -23.74 -23.69 19.41
N GLY A 443 -24.92 -23.15 19.68
CA GLY A 443 -25.23 -21.73 19.49
C GLY A 443 -25.02 -20.94 20.78
N ILE A 444 -24.45 -19.75 20.65
CA ILE A 444 -24.24 -18.80 21.76
C ILE A 444 -24.97 -17.49 21.42
N TRP A 445 -25.83 -17.02 22.31
CA TRP A 445 -26.48 -15.71 22.22
C TRP A 445 -25.86 -14.81 23.27
N MET A 446 -25.24 -13.73 22.82
CA MET A 446 -24.53 -12.80 23.68
C MET A 446 -25.03 -11.39 23.43
N LYS A 447 -25.33 -10.66 24.51
CA LYS A 447 -25.68 -9.24 24.50
C LYS A 447 -24.48 -8.45 25.01
N VAL A 448 -23.75 -7.87 24.07
CA VAL A 448 -22.65 -6.96 24.37
C VAL A 448 -23.19 -5.53 24.36
N LYS A 449 -23.01 -4.79 25.46
CA LYS A 449 -23.28 -3.35 25.48
C LYS A 449 -22.16 -2.64 24.69
N ILE A 450 -22.35 -2.51 23.39
CA ILE A 450 -21.49 -1.71 22.53
C ILE A 450 -22.00 -0.27 22.56
N LYS A 451 -21.14 0.70 22.90
CA LYS A 451 -21.50 2.13 22.94
C LYS A 451 -22.08 2.52 21.57
N LYS A 452 -23.35 2.95 21.55
CA LYS A 452 -24.12 3.21 20.33
C LYS A 452 -23.60 4.50 19.69
N TYR A 453 -22.87 4.41 18.58
CA TYR A 453 -22.49 5.57 17.78
C TYR A 453 -23.73 6.14 17.09
N LYS A 454 -24.28 7.25 17.62
CA LYS A 454 -25.24 8.07 16.86
C LYS A 454 -24.47 8.66 15.69
N LYS A 455 -24.79 8.26 14.46
CA LYS A 455 -24.44 9.09 13.31
C LYS A 455 -25.22 10.38 13.48
N GLY A 456 -24.57 11.43 13.95
CA GLY A 456 -25.09 12.77 13.75
C GLY A 456 -25.40 12.94 12.27
N ASN A 457 -26.59 13.46 11.96
CA ASN A 457 -26.88 13.97 10.63
C ASN A 457 -25.96 15.17 10.39
N LEU A 458 -24.72 14.90 10.01
CA LEU A 458 -23.83 15.90 9.45
C LEU A 458 -24.42 16.28 8.10
N THR A 459 -25.01 17.47 8.04
CA THR A 459 -25.22 18.18 6.79
C THR A 459 -23.87 18.18 6.06
N ASN A 460 -23.76 17.37 5.01
CA ASN A 460 -22.64 17.50 4.07
C ASN A 460 -22.75 18.91 3.49
N LYS A 461 -22.02 19.89 4.02
CA LYS A 461 -21.69 21.12 3.30
C LYS A 461 -20.93 20.66 2.05
N GLY A 462 -21.67 20.56 0.95
CA GLY A 462 -21.17 20.04 -0.31
C GLY A 462 -20.31 21.11 -0.96
N GLN A 463 -19.04 20.80 -1.19
CA GLN A 463 -18.09 21.66 -1.87
C GLN A 463 -18.64 22.11 -3.24
N THR A 464 -18.62 23.41 -3.51
CA THR A 464 -19.10 24.06 -4.75
C THR A 464 -18.25 23.63 -5.95
N ASP A 465 -18.86 23.49 -7.14
CA ASP A 465 -18.11 23.08 -8.34
C ASP A 465 -17.36 24.24 -9.01
N ILE A 466 -16.24 24.63 -8.39
CA ILE A 466 -15.35 25.70 -8.86
C ILE A 466 -14.85 25.50 -10.29
N ASN A 467 -14.84 24.27 -10.82
CA ASN A 467 -14.41 24.05 -12.20
C ASN A 467 -15.32 24.77 -13.23
N LYS A 468 -16.57 25.12 -12.86
CA LYS A 468 -17.48 25.86 -13.72
C LYS A 468 -17.04 27.30 -13.96
N LEU A 469 -16.24 27.91 -13.07
CA LEU A 469 -15.67 29.25 -13.29
C LEU A 469 -14.67 29.30 -14.47
N LYS A 470 -14.24 28.15 -15.01
CA LYS A 470 -13.45 28.12 -16.25
C LYS A 470 -14.28 28.52 -17.48
N ASP A 471 -15.60 28.43 -17.40
CA ASP A 471 -16.50 28.91 -18.43
C ASP A 471 -16.63 30.44 -18.31
N LYS A 472 -16.31 31.15 -19.39
CA LYS A 472 -16.33 32.62 -19.42
C LYS A 472 -17.72 33.18 -19.12
N GLN A 473 -18.78 32.47 -19.49
CA GLN A 473 -20.16 32.93 -19.27
C GLN A 473 -20.54 32.80 -17.79
N ILE A 474 -20.29 31.64 -17.19
CA ILE A 474 -20.56 31.38 -15.76
C ILE A 474 -19.68 32.26 -14.86
N CYS A 475 -18.47 32.58 -15.30
CA CYS A 475 -17.60 33.52 -14.59
C CYS A 475 -18.17 34.95 -14.56
N LYS A 476 -18.71 35.43 -15.70
CA LYS A 476 -19.38 36.75 -15.74
C LYS A 476 -20.60 36.80 -14.84
N GLU A 477 -21.45 35.76 -14.90
CA GLU A 477 -22.61 35.63 -14.02
C GLU A 477 -22.23 35.63 -12.53
N TYR A 478 -21.11 35.00 -12.17
CA TYR A 478 -20.59 35.03 -10.81
C TYR A 478 -20.15 36.44 -10.38
N VAL A 479 -19.43 37.18 -11.22
CA VAL A 479 -18.97 38.55 -10.94
C VAL A 479 -20.16 39.49 -10.75
N GLU A 480 -21.12 39.47 -11.68
CA GLU A 480 -22.32 40.33 -11.62
C GLU A 480 -23.16 40.00 -10.39
N CYS A 481 -23.34 38.71 -10.07
CA CYS A 481 -24.07 38.29 -8.88
C CYS A 481 -23.38 38.77 -7.58
N PHE A 482 -22.04 38.65 -7.50
CA PHE A 482 -21.27 39.14 -6.36
C PHE A 482 -21.36 40.66 -6.21
N GLN A 483 -21.20 41.41 -7.30
CA GLN A 483 -21.31 42.88 -7.31
C GLN A 483 -22.68 43.36 -6.85
N ASN A 484 -23.76 42.72 -7.29
CA ASN A 484 -25.12 43.08 -6.88
C ASN A 484 -25.38 42.79 -5.41
N ILE A 485 -24.88 41.66 -4.88
CA ILE A 485 -25.05 41.29 -3.46
C ILE A 485 -24.28 42.25 -2.55
N ILE A 486 -23.03 42.58 -2.90
CA ILE A 486 -22.17 43.41 -2.03
C ILE A 486 -22.60 44.88 -2.03
N LYS A 487 -23.10 45.40 -3.17
CA LYS A 487 -23.67 46.76 -3.27
C LYS A 487 -25.05 46.87 -2.61
N GLY A 488 -25.88 45.82 -2.71
CA GLY A 488 -27.20 45.80 -2.06
C GLY A 488 -27.16 45.81 -0.53
N LYS A 489 -26.03 45.40 0.06
CA LYS A 489 -25.79 45.37 1.52
C LYS A 489 -24.96 46.57 2.03
N GLN A 490 -24.69 47.56 1.16
CA GLN A 490 -23.76 48.66 1.42
C GLN A 490 -24.32 49.71 2.41
N LEU A 491 -25.64 49.78 2.61
CA LEU A 491 -26.32 50.81 3.41
C LEU A 491 -26.28 50.62 4.95
N ASP A 492 -25.91 49.43 5.47
CA ASP A 492 -25.89 49.16 6.92
C ASP A 492 -24.50 49.30 7.58
N ILE A 493 -23.44 49.52 6.80
CA ILE A 493 -22.05 49.37 7.27
C ILE A 493 -21.43 50.69 7.78
N GLU A 494 -21.88 51.83 7.29
CA GLU A 494 -21.24 53.14 7.57
C GLU A 494 -21.38 53.61 9.04
N ARG A 495 -22.15 52.92 9.89
CA ARG A 495 -22.44 53.38 11.27
C ARG A 495 -21.71 52.63 12.40
N ASN A 496 -21.01 51.51 12.15
CA ASN A 496 -20.33 50.77 13.24
C ASN A 496 -19.26 49.78 12.72
N LEU A 497 -18.14 50.31 12.21
CA LEU A 497 -17.06 49.54 11.58
C LEU A 497 -16.06 48.95 12.59
N ASN A 498 -15.86 47.64 12.50
CA ASN A 498 -14.72 46.92 13.04
C ASN A 498 -14.35 45.86 11.99
N VAL A 499 -13.06 45.66 11.78
CA VAL A 499 -12.40 44.67 10.91
C VAL A 499 -13.14 43.32 10.81
N ASP A 500 -13.68 42.80 11.93
CA ASP A 500 -14.48 41.57 11.96
C ASP A 500 -15.75 41.66 11.09
N LYS A 501 -16.53 42.73 11.23
CA LYS A 501 -17.77 42.96 10.48
C LYS A 501 -17.50 43.19 8.99
N THR A 502 -16.42 43.91 8.66
CA THR A 502 -15.98 44.14 7.29
C THR A 502 -15.67 42.80 6.59
N TRP A 503 -14.99 41.88 7.28
CA TRP A 503 -14.67 40.55 6.74
C TRP A 503 -15.91 39.63 6.63
N GLU A 504 -16.77 39.59 7.65
CA GLU A 504 -18.02 38.79 7.62
C GLU A 504 -18.89 39.15 6.42
N HIS A 505 -19.02 40.44 6.12
CA HIS A 505 -19.78 40.93 4.98
C HIS A 505 -19.24 40.41 3.63
N VAL A 506 -17.92 40.48 3.42
CA VAL A 506 -17.27 39.99 2.20
C VAL A 506 -17.45 38.47 2.07
N LYS A 507 -17.24 37.73 3.16
CA LYS A 507 -17.36 36.27 3.21
C LYS A 507 -18.77 35.79 2.88
N ASP A 508 -19.80 36.38 3.49
CA ASP A 508 -21.18 35.97 3.27
C ASP A 508 -21.61 36.24 1.83
N SER A 509 -21.18 37.36 1.26
CA SER A 509 -21.42 37.69 -0.14
C SER A 509 -20.77 36.69 -1.11
N ILE A 510 -19.55 36.21 -0.82
CA ILE A 510 -18.87 35.15 -1.60
C ILE A 510 -19.63 33.82 -1.53
N ASN A 511 -20.04 33.41 -0.32
CA ASN A 511 -20.73 32.14 -0.10
C ASN A 511 -22.12 32.12 -0.76
N GLU A 512 -22.83 33.24 -0.70
CA GLU A 512 -24.14 33.41 -1.34
C GLU A 512 -24.04 33.35 -2.87
N ALA A 513 -23.12 34.12 -3.47
CA ALA A 513 -22.89 34.12 -4.92
C ALA A 513 -22.44 32.75 -5.45
N SER A 514 -21.50 32.10 -4.75
CA SER A 514 -20.96 30.80 -5.18
C SER A 514 -21.99 29.68 -5.09
N THR A 515 -22.89 29.71 -4.10
CA THR A 515 -23.96 28.72 -3.95
C THR A 515 -25.02 28.90 -5.05
N LYS A 516 -25.38 30.14 -5.40
CA LYS A 516 -26.36 30.44 -6.46
C LYS A 516 -25.88 30.03 -7.86
N VAL A 517 -24.61 30.29 -8.19
CA VAL A 517 -24.09 30.12 -9.56
C VAL A 517 -23.45 28.74 -9.81
N LEU A 518 -22.70 28.17 -8.86
CA LEU A 518 -21.82 27.03 -9.15
C LEU A 518 -22.45 25.66 -8.86
N GLY A 519 -23.40 25.56 -7.91
CA GLY A 519 -24.08 24.29 -7.57
C GLY A 519 -23.16 23.13 -7.12
N LYS A 520 -23.72 21.93 -6.92
CA LYS A 520 -23.03 20.75 -6.33
C LYS A 520 -22.63 19.71 -7.39
N LYS A 521 -21.49 19.03 -7.19
CA LYS A 521 -21.04 17.88 -8.02
C LYS A 521 -21.79 16.60 -7.68
N PHE A 522 -22.41 15.92 -8.66
CA PHE A 522 -23.08 14.63 -8.41
C PHE A 522 -23.09 13.65 -9.61
N ASN A 523 -23.08 12.33 -9.33
CA ASN A 523 -23.28 11.26 -10.31
C ASN A 523 -24.57 10.47 -9.98
N THR A 524 -25.63 10.80 -10.68
CA THR A 524 -27.02 10.32 -10.48
C THR A 524 -27.16 8.80 -10.65
N ILE A 525 -26.45 8.20 -11.61
CA ILE A 525 -26.54 6.77 -11.93
C ILE A 525 -26.09 5.87 -10.76
N CYS A 526 -25.03 6.28 -10.06
CA CYS A 526 -24.53 5.50 -8.92
C CYS A 526 -25.43 5.62 -7.68
N GLU A 527 -26.07 6.76 -7.50
CA GLU A 527 -27.00 6.99 -6.39
C GLU A 527 -28.29 6.22 -6.57
N GLU A 528 -28.90 6.25 -7.76
CA GLU A 528 -30.09 5.45 -8.07
C GLU A 528 -29.86 3.95 -7.83
N ALA A 529 -28.71 3.42 -8.25
CA ALA A 529 -28.37 2.01 -8.03
C ALA A 529 -28.19 1.67 -6.53
N VAL A 530 -27.68 2.60 -5.73
CA VAL A 530 -27.55 2.44 -4.27
C VAL A 530 -28.91 2.60 -3.58
N GLN A 531 -29.78 3.49 -4.05
CA GLN A 531 -31.12 3.72 -3.50
C GLN A 531 -32.04 2.53 -3.79
N ARG A 532 -32.07 2.01 -5.02
CA ARG A 532 -32.83 0.78 -5.36
C ARG A 532 -32.41 -0.41 -4.49
N ARG A 533 -31.12 -0.51 -4.15
CA ARG A 533 -30.60 -1.54 -3.22
C ARG A 533 -31.03 -1.29 -1.77
N LYS A 534 -31.11 -0.03 -1.32
CA LYS A 534 -31.59 0.33 0.03
C LYS A 534 -33.08 0.03 0.18
N ILE A 535 -33.90 0.40 -0.80
CA ILE A 535 -35.34 0.13 -0.83
C ILE A 535 -35.59 -1.39 -0.76
N ALA A 536 -34.95 -2.17 -1.63
CA ALA A 536 -35.07 -3.64 -1.59
C ALA A 536 -34.55 -4.27 -0.27
N ARG A 537 -33.69 -3.58 0.48
CA ARG A 537 -33.24 -4.01 1.81
C ARG A 537 -34.28 -3.69 2.88
N GLN A 538 -34.92 -2.52 2.80
CA GLN A 538 -35.99 -2.14 3.71
C GLN A 538 -37.21 -3.03 3.54
N GLU A 539 -37.61 -3.33 2.31
CA GLU A 539 -38.68 -4.29 2.00
C GLU A 539 -38.43 -5.68 2.60
N TRP A 540 -37.21 -6.21 2.51
CA TRP A 540 -36.86 -7.49 3.13
C TRP A 540 -36.76 -7.42 4.66
N LEU A 541 -36.46 -6.26 5.24
CA LEU A 541 -36.40 -6.10 6.70
C LEU A 541 -37.79 -6.06 7.35
N ILE A 542 -38.83 -5.73 6.57
CA ILE A 542 -40.23 -5.75 7.02
C ILE A 542 -40.73 -7.19 7.15
N ASP A 543 -40.32 -8.08 6.23
CA ASP A 543 -40.63 -9.52 6.28
C ASP A 543 -39.40 -10.35 5.88
N THR A 544 -38.62 -10.75 6.90
CA THR A 544 -37.33 -11.43 6.71
C THR A 544 -37.46 -12.88 6.24
N ASN A 545 -38.64 -13.48 6.36
CA ASN A 545 -38.91 -14.87 5.97
C ASN A 545 -39.39 -14.99 4.51
N ASN A 546 -39.72 -13.87 3.87
CA ASN A 546 -40.21 -13.85 2.51
C ASN A 546 -39.09 -14.09 1.47
N GLU A 547 -39.14 -15.24 0.80
CA GLU A 547 -38.14 -15.60 -0.22
C GLU A 547 -38.13 -14.63 -1.42
N VAL A 548 -39.26 -14.02 -1.75
CA VAL A 548 -39.40 -13.15 -2.93
C VAL A 548 -38.66 -11.84 -2.70
N THR A 549 -38.81 -11.23 -1.52
CA THR A 549 -38.09 -10.00 -1.13
C THR A 549 -36.58 -10.27 -0.97
N LEU A 550 -36.19 -11.45 -0.47
CA LEU A 550 -34.78 -11.87 -0.39
C LEU A 550 -34.14 -12.07 -1.78
N ARG A 551 -34.86 -12.67 -2.75
CA ARG A 551 -34.41 -12.78 -4.16
C ARG A 551 -34.28 -11.40 -4.81
N ARG A 552 -35.22 -10.49 -4.56
CA ARG A 552 -35.18 -9.10 -5.06
C ARG A 552 -33.97 -8.34 -4.51
N LEU A 553 -33.71 -8.43 -3.20
CA LEU A 553 -32.52 -7.84 -2.56
C LEU A 553 -31.21 -8.38 -3.17
N ARG A 554 -31.06 -9.71 -3.33
CA ARG A 554 -29.87 -10.32 -3.94
C ARG A 554 -29.66 -9.86 -5.39
N THR A 555 -30.75 -9.69 -6.15
CA THR A 555 -30.71 -9.19 -7.53
C THR A 555 -30.23 -7.74 -7.58
N ARG A 556 -30.83 -6.86 -6.77
CA ARG A 556 -30.42 -5.44 -6.66
C ARG A 556 -29.00 -5.27 -6.12
N GLN A 557 -28.54 -6.16 -5.23
CA GLN A 557 -27.14 -6.18 -4.76
C GLN A 557 -26.14 -6.52 -5.88
N LYS A 558 -26.46 -7.54 -6.70
CA LYS A 558 -25.63 -7.91 -7.86
C LYS A 558 -25.61 -6.81 -8.92
N GLU A 559 -26.78 -6.22 -9.20
CA GLU A 559 -26.96 -5.11 -10.13
C GLU A 559 -26.15 -3.88 -9.71
N ALA A 560 -26.35 -3.40 -8.48
CA ALA A 560 -25.57 -2.27 -7.93
C ALA A 560 -24.06 -2.55 -7.97
N SER A 561 -23.64 -3.77 -7.61
CA SER A 561 -22.22 -4.16 -7.67
C SER A 561 -21.67 -4.25 -9.09
N LYS A 562 -22.50 -4.57 -10.09
CA LYS A 562 -22.12 -4.60 -11.51
C LYS A 562 -22.02 -3.17 -12.05
N ILE A 563 -23.00 -2.33 -11.78
CA ILE A 563 -23.03 -0.91 -12.18
C ILE A 563 -21.82 -0.19 -11.59
N LEU A 564 -21.60 -0.27 -10.27
CA LEU A 564 -20.44 0.37 -9.62
C LEU A 564 -19.09 -0.09 -10.18
N ARG A 565 -18.97 -1.36 -10.58
CA ARG A 565 -17.73 -1.87 -11.21
C ARG A 565 -17.58 -1.40 -12.65
N CYS A 566 -18.68 -1.36 -13.41
CA CYS A 566 -18.69 -0.89 -14.80
C CYS A 566 -18.37 0.60 -14.85
N GLU A 567 -19.07 1.41 -14.06
CA GLU A 567 -18.87 2.86 -13.96
C GLU A 567 -17.48 3.19 -13.45
N LYS A 568 -16.93 2.42 -12.50
CA LYS A 568 -15.52 2.58 -12.10
C LYS A 568 -14.54 2.32 -13.24
N ARG A 569 -14.80 1.33 -14.11
CA ARG A 569 -13.93 1.03 -15.27
C ARG A 569 -14.06 2.09 -16.34
N LYS A 570 -15.29 2.50 -16.69
CA LYS A 570 -15.55 3.61 -17.61
C LYS A 570 -14.91 4.90 -17.11
N TYR A 571 -15.07 5.22 -15.84
CA TYR A 571 -14.42 6.36 -15.21
C TYR A 571 -12.90 6.32 -15.38
N VAL A 572 -12.25 5.18 -15.09
CA VAL A 572 -10.80 5.04 -15.28
C VAL A 572 -10.40 5.16 -16.75
N GLN A 573 -11.14 4.55 -17.67
CA GLN A 573 -10.88 4.63 -19.11
C GLN A 573 -11.06 6.06 -19.63
N ASN A 574 -12.17 6.72 -19.29
CA ASN A 574 -12.42 8.12 -19.62
C ASN A 574 -11.32 9.02 -19.07
N ILE A 575 -10.84 8.79 -17.84
CA ILE A 575 -9.71 9.58 -17.31
C ILE A 575 -8.45 9.40 -18.17
N LEU A 576 -8.14 8.18 -18.62
CA LEU A 576 -6.97 7.92 -19.47
C LEU A 576 -7.11 8.58 -20.84
N GLU A 577 -8.26 8.43 -21.48
CA GLU A 577 -8.56 9.06 -22.78
C GLU A 577 -8.57 10.59 -22.67
N THR A 578 -9.13 11.14 -21.59
CA THR A 578 -9.08 12.59 -21.34
C THR A 578 -7.65 13.04 -21.02
N ALA A 579 -6.84 12.24 -20.33
CA ALA A 579 -5.44 12.57 -20.08
C ALA A 579 -4.62 12.60 -21.38
N GLU A 580 -4.92 11.71 -22.33
CA GLU A 580 -4.34 11.73 -23.68
C GLU A 580 -4.80 12.96 -24.47
N LEU A 581 -6.08 13.34 -24.39
CA LEU A 581 -6.58 14.56 -25.00
C LEU A 581 -5.95 15.82 -24.38
N ASP A 582 -5.83 15.86 -23.05
CA ASP A 582 -5.18 16.94 -22.32
C ASP A 582 -3.70 17.05 -22.73
N TYR A 583 -3.01 15.92 -22.96
CA TYR A 583 -1.65 15.91 -23.52
C TYR A 583 -1.60 16.53 -24.92
N LYS A 584 -2.48 16.09 -25.83
CA LYS A 584 -2.55 16.59 -27.22
C LYS A 584 -2.96 18.07 -27.31
N THR A 585 -3.73 18.54 -26.34
CA THR A 585 -4.18 19.95 -26.25
C THR A 585 -3.30 20.81 -25.35
N TYR A 586 -2.10 20.34 -25.01
CA TYR A 586 -1.11 21.05 -24.18
C TYR A 586 -1.61 21.47 -22.77
N ARG A 587 -2.64 20.79 -22.26
CA ARG A 587 -3.20 20.96 -20.90
C ARG A 587 -2.44 20.11 -19.88
N THR A 588 -1.14 20.36 -19.76
CA THR A 588 -0.19 19.58 -18.96
C THR A 588 -0.63 19.36 -17.50
N ARG A 589 -1.17 20.40 -16.84
CA ARG A 589 -1.62 20.31 -15.43
C ARG A 589 -2.79 19.35 -15.26
N ASP A 590 -3.79 19.41 -16.14
CA ASP A 590 -4.98 18.58 -16.07
C ASP A 590 -4.63 17.11 -16.39
N MET A 591 -3.70 16.90 -17.35
CA MET A 591 -3.10 15.59 -17.64
C MET A 591 -2.44 14.97 -16.39
N TYR A 592 -1.54 15.67 -15.70
CA TYR A 592 -0.89 15.13 -14.50
C TYR A 592 -1.86 14.94 -13.32
N LYS A 593 -2.87 15.81 -13.16
CA LYS A 593 -3.92 15.65 -12.14
C LYS A 593 -4.67 14.33 -12.35
N ARG A 594 -5.04 14.02 -13.59
CA ARG A 594 -5.68 12.76 -13.99
C ARG A 594 -4.79 11.54 -13.78
N VAL A 595 -3.52 11.64 -14.19
CA VAL A 595 -2.51 10.57 -13.99
C VAL A 595 -2.29 10.28 -12.50
N ASN A 596 -2.18 11.31 -11.65
CA ASN A 596 -2.01 11.15 -10.21
C ASN A 596 -3.25 10.55 -9.53
N ASN A 597 -4.46 10.85 -10.01
CA ASN A 597 -5.69 10.22 -9.53
C ASN A 597 -5.73 8.70 -9.81
N LEU A 598 -5.08 8.26 -10.89
CA LEU A 598 -4.98 6.85 -11.27
C LEU A 598 -3.76 6.14 -10.67
N ARG A 599 -2.75 6.90 -10.22
CA ARG A 599 -1.57 6.42 -9.49
C ARG A 599 -1.98 5.96 -8.08
N GLY A 600 -2.67 4.83 -8.04
CA GLY A 600 -3.22 4.27 -6.82
C GLY A 600 -2.27 3.32 -6.12
N GLY A 601 -1.61 3.78 -5.07
CA GLY A 601 -1.50 2.96 -3.88
C GLY A 601 -2.86 2.95 -3.18
N TYR A 602 -3.39 1.78 -2.83
CA TYR A 602 -4.52 1.71 -1.90
C TYR A 602 -4.08 2.31 -0.56
N LYS A 603 -4.47 3.56 -0.27
CA LYS A 603 -4.25 4.14 1.06
C LYS A 603 -5.31 3.55 2.00
N LYS A 604 -4.95 2.46 2.70
CA LYS A 604 -5.72 1.98 3.86
C LYS A 604 -5.85 3.15 4.83
N LYS A 605 -7.04 3.74 4.94
CA LYS A 605 -7.40 4.67 6.02
C LYS A 605 -7.57 3.81 7.27
N GLU A 606 -6.48 3.58 7.98
CA GLU A 606 -6.56 3.08 9.35
C GLU A 606 -7.12 4.24 10.18
N ARG A 607 -8.26 4.02 10.83
CA ARG A 607 -9.01 5.05 11.56
C ARG A 607 -8.84 4.86 13.07
N PHE A 608 -7.73 4.28 13.50
CA PHE A 608 -7.54 3.87 14.89
C PHE A 608 -6.17 4.36 15.37
N LEU A 609 -6.15 5.02 16.52
CA LEU A 609 -4.93 5.44 17.23
C LEU A 609 -4.82 4.65 18.52
N ARG A 610 -3.59 4.49 19.03
CA ARG A 610 -3.38 4.02 20.40
C ARG A 610 -3.47 5.21 21.36
N ASP A 611 -4.16 5.01 22.47
CA ASP A 611 -4.15 5.91 23.60
C ASP A 611 -2.91 5.66 24.49
N ASP A 612 -2.66 6.53 25.47
CA ASP A 612 -1.45 6.51 26.29
C ASP A 612 -1.36 5.25 27.19
N ASP A 613 -2.50 4.62 27.47
CA ASP A 613 -2.65 3.35 28.20
C ASP A 613 -2.52 2.11 27.28
N GLY A 614 -2.30 2.30 25.98
CA GLY A 614 -2.21 1.25 24.98
C GLY A 614 -3.55 0.81 24.36
N SER A 615 -4.69 1.38 24.79
CA SER A 615 -6.02 1.08 24.25
C SER A 615 -6.23 1.67 22.85
N LEU A 616 -7.18 1.16 22.06
CA LEU A 616 -7.43 1.62 20.69
C LEU A 616 -8.64 2.57 20.61
N ILE A 617 -8.40 3.81 20.18
CA ILE A 617 -9.43 4.82 19.95
C ILE A 617 -10.04 4.62 18.56
N THR A 618 -11.37 4.56 18.48
CA THR A 618 -12.07 4.19 17.23
C THR A 618 -13.12 5.17 16.72
N THR A 619 -13.60 6.09 17.55
CA THR A 619 -14.62 7.06 17.16
C THR A 619 -14.01 8.36 16.63
N SER A 620 -14.64 9.00 15.64
CA SER A 620 -14.09 10.22 15.03
C SER A 620 -14.02 11.41 16.00
N GLU A 621 -14.90 11.46 16.99
CA GLU A 621 -14.90 12.48 18.05
C GLU A 621 -13.78 12.23 19.07
N GLU A 622 -13.62 11.00 19.59
CA GLU A 622 -12.52 10.68 20.50
C GLU A 622 -11.16 10.77 19.79
N LEU A 623 -11.09 10.46 18.49
CA LEU A 623 -9.90 10.71 17.67
C LEU A 623 -9.61 12.20 17.54
N ALA A 624 -10.63 13.04 17.27
CA ALA A 624 -10.45 14.49 17.19
C ALA A 624 -10.00 15.06 18.54
N LYS A 625 -10.52 14.56 19.66
CA LYS A 625 -10.07 14.93 21.02
C LYS A 625 -8.66 14.47 21.32
N LYS A 626 -8.27 13.23 20.99
CA LYS A 626 -6.90 12.74 21.17
C LYS A 626 -5.92 13.55 20.33
N TRP A 627 -6.26 13.85 19.09
CA TRP A 627 -5.47 14.73 18.24
C TRP A 627 -5.37 16.14 18.81
N ALA A 628 -6.47 16.71 19.29
CA ALA A 628 -6.50 18.02 19.94
C ALA A 628 -5.55 18.02 21.16
N SER A 629 -5.69 17.08 22.09
CA SER A 629 -4.80 16.95 23.24
C SER A 629 -3.32 16.73 22.84
N TYR A 630 -3.06 15.96 21.78
CA TYR A 630 -1.71 15.80 21.24
C TYR A 630 -1.13 17.12 20.73
N PHE A 631 -1.88 17.86 19.90
CA PHE A 631 -1.43 19.14 19.35
C PHE A 631 -1.37 20.25 20.41
N GLU A 632 -2.23 20.20 21.43
CA GLU A 632 -2.17 21.09 22.59
C GLU A 632 -0.85 20.91 23.34
N LYS A 633 -0.48 19.67 23.69
CA LYS A 633 0.82 19.38 24.30
C LYS A 633 2.00 19.75 23.40
N LEU A 634 1.85 19.55 22.08
CA LEU A 634 2.92 19.81 21.12
C LEU A 634 3.16 21.30 20.85
N LEU A 635 2.10 22.10 20.82
CA LEU A 635 2.15 23.52 20.42
C LEU A 635 2.12 24.49 21.62
N ASN A 636 2.10 23.95 22.84
CA ASN A 636 2.24 24.70 24.09
C ASN A 636 3.40 24.12 24.90
N CYS A 637 4.62 24.27 24.36
CA CYS A 637 5.84 23.91 25.08
C CYS A 637 6.03 24.81 26.31
N GLU A 638 6.78 24.32 27.30
CA GLU A 638 7.22 25.13 28.45
C GLU A 638 8.13 26.26 27.96
N ASP A 639 8.03 27.42 28.60
CA ASP A 639 8.84 28.58 28.26
C ASP A 639 10.32 28.32 28.60
N PRO A 640 11.27 28.82 27.78
CA PRO A 640 12.69 28.71 28.09
C PRO A 640 13.06 29.37 29.43
N ASN A 641 13.91 28.71 30.22
CA ASN A 641 14.44 29.27 31.48
C ASN A 641 15.18 30.60 31.28
N GLU A 642 15.87 30.74 30.15
CA GLU A 642 16.54 31.96 29.71
C GLU A 642 16.01 32.34 28.33
N THR A 643 15.83 33.63 28.07
CA THR A 643 15.37 34.14 26.78
C THR A 643 16.28 35.25 26.27
N PHE A 644 16.19 35.56 24.99
CA PHE A 644 16.84 36.75 24.44
C PHE A 644 16.07 37.99 24.87
N ASN A 645 16.68 38.79 25.75
CA ASN A 645 16.13 40.07 26.20
C ASN A 645 16.76 41.21 25.41
N PHE A 646 15.93 42.13 24.93
CA PHE A 646 16.38 43.35 24.29
C PHE A 646 16.29 44.51 25.30
N ASN A 647 17.42 45.16 25.60
CA ASN A 647 17.45 46.32 26.48
C ASN A 647 16.94 47.56 25.74
N PHE A 648 15.88 48.19 26.26
CA PHE A 648 15.21 49.36 25.67
C PHE A 648 16.05 50.66 25.63
N ASN A 649 17.33 50.63 26.03
CA ASN A 649 18.14 51.84 26.25
C ASN A 649 18.92 52.34 25.02
N GLN A 650 18.59 51.88 23.81
CA GLN A 650 19.15 52.46 22.56
C GLN A 650 18.12 53.37 21.90
N GLU A 651 18.53 54.60 21.57
CA GLU A 651 17.72 55.60 20.88
C GLU A 651 17.02 54.98 19.66
N ILE A 652 15.68 55.03 19.68
CA ILE A 652 14.83 54.65 18.56
C ILE A 652 15.19 55.59 17.41
N GLN A 653 15.94 55.12 16.41
CA GLN A 653 16.12 55.84 15.16
C GLN A 653 14.72 56.14 14.59
N GLU A 654 14.48 57.39 14.19
CA GLU A 654 13.21 57.86 13.63
C GLU A 654 12.65 56.84 12.64
N SER A 655 11.40 56.42 12.89
CA SER A 655 10.75 55.36 12.16
C SER A 655 10.66 55.72 10.68
N GLN A 656 11.41 55.02 9.84
CA GLN A 656 11.16 55.04 8.40
C GLN A 656 9.77 54.45 8.16
N ASP A 657 8.85 55.25 7.63
CA ASP A 657 7.45 54.86 7.44
C ASP A 657 7.35 53.55 6.64
N CYS A 658 6.56 52.60 7.16
CA CYS A 658 6.29 51.36 6.47
C CYS A 658 5.12 51.59 5.50
N GLU A 659 5.43 51.71 4.21
CA GLU A 659 4.44 51.97 3.17
C GLU A 659 3.26 50.99 3.23
N GLU A 660 2.05 51.57 3.22
CA GLU A 660 0.81 50.81 3.24
C GLU A 660 0.61 49.99 1.96
N PRO A 661 -0.09 48.84 2.03
CA PRO A 661 -0.41 48.06 0.85
C PRO A 661 -1.30 48.82 -0.14
N THR A 662 -0.83 48.99 -1.38
CA THR A 662 -1.60 49.65 -2.45
C THR A 662 -2.59 48.69 -3.10
N LEU A 663 -3.63 49.22 -3.74
CA LEU A 663 -4.63 48.40 -4.46
C LEU A 663 -4.01 47.59 -5.61
N GLU A 664 -2.97 48.12 -6.25
CA GLU A 664 -2.18 47.40 -7.26
C GLU A 664 -1.37 46.25 -6.66
N GLU A 665 -0.73 46.48 -5.50
CA GLU A 665 -0.06 45.42 -4.74
C GLU A 665 -1.06 44.30 -4.43
N ILE A 666 -2.28 44.65 -4.01
CA ILE A 666 -3.34 43.68 -3.71
C ILE A 666 -3.71 42.87 -4.96
N LYS A 667 -3.90 43.53 -6.10
CA LYS A 667 -4.23 42.88 -7.37
C LYS A 667 -3.13 41.89 -7.80
N LEU A 668 -1.86 42.27 -7.65
CA LEU A 668 -0.71 41.39 -7.93
C LEU A 668 -0.69 40.18 -6.98
N GLN A 669 -0.88 40.39 -5.68
CA GLN A 669 -0.87 39.32 -4.68
C GLN A 669 -2.04 38.33 -4.87
N ILE A 670 -3.24 38.80 -5.24
CA ILE A 670 -4.38 37.94 -5.60
C ILE A 670 -4.01 37.03 -6.77
N ASN A 671 -3.40 37.59 -7.82
CA ASN A 671 -2.98 36.83 -8.99
C ASN A 671 -1.92 35.77 -8.66
N MET A 672 -1.04 36.04 -7.69
CA MET A 672 -0.01 35.10 -7.21
C MET A 672 -0.57 33.91 -6.39
N LEU A 673 -1.82 33.96 -5.91
CA LEU A 673 -2.42 32.86 -5.15
C LEU A 673 -2.43 31.55 -5.97
N LYS A 674 -2.16 30.43 -5.32
CA LYS A 674 -2.14 29.13 -6.02
C LYS A 674 -3.55 28.54 -6.09
N ASN A 675 -4.09 28.37 -7.30
CA ASN A 675 -5.38 27.70 -7.52
C ASN A 675 -5.35 26.23 -7.02
N ASN A 676 -6.51 25.71 -6.64
CA ASN A 676 -6.79 24.33 -6.21
C ASN A 676 -6.12 23.96 -4.89
N LYS A 677 -5.94 24.94 -3.99
CA LYS A 677 -5.50 24.70 -2.62
C LYS A 677 -6.71 24.46 -1.71
N SER A 678 -6.49 23.67 -0.66
CA SER A 678 -7.51 23.46 0.37
C SER A 678 -7.78 24.78 1.10
N PRO A 679 -9.06 25.14 1.31
CA PRO A 679 -9.43 26.34 2.04
C PRO A 679 -9.19 26.19 3.55
N GLY A 680 -9.32 27.30 4.29
CA GLY A 680 -9.20 27.36 5.74
C GLY A 680 -10.50 26.95 6.44
N GLU A 681 -10.80 27.57 7.57
CA GLU A 681 -12.07 27.36 8.28
C GLU A 681 -13.26 27.98 7.54
N ASP A 682 -13.00 29.06 6.79
CA ASP A 682 -13.99 29.79 5.98
C ASP A 682 -14.53 29.00 4.77
N ASP A 683 -13.88 27.90 4.38
CA ASP A 683 -14.15 27.08 3.19
C ASP A 683 -14.06 27.86 1.85
N ILE A 684 -13.46 29.06 1.86
CA ILE A 684 -13.29 29.91 0.68
C ILE A 684 -12.03 29.47 -0.08
N GLN A 685 -12.19 29.09 -1.35
CA GLN A 685 -11.08 28.72 -2.23
C GLN A 685 -10.54 29.93 -3.00
N SER A 686 -9.23 29.91 -3.31
CA SER A 686 -8.53 31.01 -3.99
C SER A 686 -9.16 31.45 -5.31
N GLU A 687 -9.78 30.54 -6.04
CA GLU A 687 -10.42 30.80 -7.33
C GLU A 687 -11.62 31.75 -7.20
N LEU A 688 -12.36 31.70 -6.08
CA LEU A 688 -13.49 32.61 -5.85
C LEU A 688 -13.02 34.06 -5.70
N LEU A 689 -11.84 34.26 -5.11
CA LEU A 689 -11.25 35.59 -4.93
C LEU A 689 -10.65 36.12 -6.24
N LYS A 690 -9.99 35.24 -7.02
CA LYS A 690 -9.36 35.63 -8.29
C LYS A 690 -10.37 36.04 -9.36
N GLU A 691 -11.45 35.28 -9.46
CA GLU A 691 -12.47 35.47 -10.49
C GLU A 691 -13.61 36.39 -10.01
N GLY A 692 -13.47 37.04 -8.85
CA GLY A 692 -14.48 37.91 -8.25
C GLY A 692 -14.58 39.32 -8.84
N GLY A 693 -13.75 39.66 -9.83
CA GLY A 693 -13.73 40.98 -10.49
C GLY A 693 -13.05 42.08 -9.66
N GLU A 694 -13.10 43.33 -10.16
CA GLU A 694 -12.41 44.47 -9.53
C GLU A 694 -13.00 44.83 -8.16
N GLU A 695 -14.32 44.69 -8.00
CA GLU A 695 -15.01 44.93 -6.74
C GLU A 695 -14.45 44.05 -5.61
N MET A 696 -14.11 42.78 -5.91
CA MET A 696 -13.47 41.88 -4.94
C MET A 696 -12.12 42.42 -4.47
N VAL A 697 -11.32 43.00 -5.37
CA VAL A 697 -9.99 43.56 -5.05
C VAL A 697 -10.13 44.77 -4.13
N VAL A 698 -11.09 45.66 -4.41
CA VAL A 698 -11.37 46.85 -3.59
C VAL A 698 -11.74 46.45 -2.17
N TRP A 699 -12.66 45.51 -2.00
CA TRP A 699 -13.11 45.08 -0.68
C TRP A 699 -12.03 44.32 0.11
N LEU A 700 -11.21 43.50 -0.56
CA LEU A 700 -10.07 42.86 0.10
C LEU A 700 -9.01 43.89 0.52
N TRP A 701 -8.75 44.91 -0.31
CA TRP A 701 -7.86 46.02 0.07
C TRP A 701 -8.38 46.76 1.30
N LYS A 702 -9.68 47.09 1.36
CA LYS A 702 -10.29 47.75 2.53
C LYS A 702 -10.05 46.99 3.83
N VAL A 703 -10.30 45.67 3.82
CA VAL A 703 -10.06 44.82 5.01
C VAL A 703 -8.58 44.86 5.41
N ILE A 704 -7.66 44.81 4.46
CA ILE A 704 -6.22 44.74 4.72
C ILE A 704 -5.65 46.08 5.17
N HIS A 705 -6.11 47.17 4.58
CA HIS A 705 -5.79 48.52 5.00
C HIS A 705 -6.32 48.79 6.42
N GLU A 706 -7.54 48.32 6.76
CA GLU A 706 -8.07 48.41 8.12
C GLU A 706 -7.23 47.60 9.11
N VAL A 707 -6.79 46.38 8.75
CA VAL A 707 -5.85 45.59 9.58
C VAL A 707 -4.51 46.29 9.76
N TRP A 708 -3.99 46.91 8.70
CA TRP A 708 -2.70 47.60 8.68
C TRP A 708 -2.71 48.83 9.60
N THR A 709 -3.75 49.66 9.48
CA THR A 709 -3.91 50.91 10.24
C THR A 709 -4.23 50.63 11.71
N THR A 710 -5.22 49.78 11.98
CA THR A 710 -5.71 49.49 13.35
C THR A 710 -4.84 48.53 14.13
N GLU A 711 -3.94 47.80 13.46
CA GLU A 711 -3.15 46.71 14.04
C GLU A 711 -4.03 45.63 14.70
N LYS A 712 -5.26 45.45 14.20
CA LYS A 712 -6.21 44.43 14.65
C LYS A 712 -6.60 43.53 13.50
N MET A 713 -6.65 42.23 13.75
CA MET A 713 -6.95 41.20 12.73
C MET A 713 -8.30 40.53 13.01
N PRO A 714 -9.07 40.11 11.97
CA PRO A 714 -10.30 39.36 12.19
C PRO A 714 -10.07 38.12 13.08
N LYS A 715 -10.99 37.86 14.01
CA LYS A 715 -10.91 36.71 14.93
C LYS A 715 -10.85 35.38 14.19
N GLU A 716 -11.55 35.27 13.06
CA GLU A 716 -11.50 34.08 12.21
C GLU A 716 -10.10 33.81 11.64
N TRP A 717 -9.30 34.84 11.34
CA TRP A 717 -7.95 34.69 10.81
C TRP A 717 -6.95 34.24 11.89
N LYS A 718 -7.31 34.39 13.17
CA LYS A 718 -6.55 33.85 14.31
C LYS A 718 -6.70 32.32 14.43
N THR A 719 -7.71 31.70 13.80
CA THR A 719 -7.97 30.26 13.91
C THR A 719 -7.47 29.50 12.68
N ALA A 720 -6.72 28.42 12.92
CA ALA A 720 -6.20 27.53 11.88
C ALA A 720 -6.75 26.11 12.03
N VAL A 721 -7.02 25.43 10.92
CA VAL A 721 -7.49 24.03 10.93
C VAL A 721 -6.33 23.07 10.66
N ILE A 722 -5.88 22.33 11.67
CA ILE A 722 -4.84 21.32 11.53
C ILE A 722 -5.39 20.06 10.86
N SER A 723 -4.72 19.62 9.80
CA SER A 723 -4.92 18.31 9.18
C SER A 723 -3.73 17.39 9.46
N PRO A 724 -3.90 16.30 10.23
CA PRO A 724 -2.83 15.34 10.51
C PRO A 724 -2.45 14.54 9.25
N ILE A 725 -1.20 14.62 8.83
CA ILE A 725 -0.66 13.90 7.66
C ILE A 725 0.43 12.94 8.12
N HIS A 726 0.23 11.66 7.84
CA HIS A 726 1.18 10.60 8.17
C HIS A 726 2.51 10.79 7.42
N LYS A 727 3.63 10.77 8.15
CA LYS A 727 5.00 10.95 7.63
C LYS A 727 5.68 9.60 7.37
N LYS A 728 5.97 8.83 8.42
CA LYS A 728 6.66 7.52 8.41
C LYS A 728 6.35 6.75 9.69
N GLY A 729 6.65 5.45 9.80
CA GLY A 729 6.39 4.67 11.02
C GLY A 729 4.95 4.16 11.18
N SER A 730 4.57 3.73 12.38
CA SER A 730 3.24 3.20 12.69
C SER A 730 2.18 4.28 12.52
N LYS A 731 1.06 3.92 11.87
CA LYS A 731 -0.09 4.83 11.72
C LYS A 731 -0.93 4.99 13.00
N GLN A 732 -0.67 4.16 14.01
CA GLN A 732 -1.38 4.21 15.29
C GLN A 732 -0.76 5.21 16.27
N ASP A 733 0.44 5.70 15.98
CA ASP A 733 1.20 6.61 16.84
C ASP A 733 1.09 8.04 16.29
N CYS A 734 0.67 8.98 17.13
CA CYS A 734 0.49 10.39 16.79
C CYS A 734 1.81 11.07 16.39
N ASN A 735 2.95 10.66 16.95
CA ASN A 735 4.28 11.25 16.66
C ASN A 735 4.72 11.08 15.21
N ASN A 736 4.17 10.06 14.55
CA ASN A 736 4.41 9.74 13.15
C ASN A 736 3.62 10.62 12.17
N TYR A 737 2.86 11.59 12.66
CA TYR A 737 2.10 12.55 11.86
C TYR A 737 2.67 13.96 11.97
N ARG A 738 2.40 14.75 10.93
CA ARG A 738 2.66 16.19 10.85
C ARG A 738 1.32 16.91 10.80
N GLY A 739 1.12 17.92 11.65
CA GLY A 739 -0.05 18.78 11.59
C GLY A 739 0.18 19.88 10.56
N ILE A 740 -0.53 19.86 9.43
CA ILE A 740 -0.49 20.98 8.48
C ILE A 740 -1.65 21.92 8.82
N ALA A 741 -1.35 23.20 9.08
CA ALA A 741 -2.35 24.22 9.33
C ALA A 741 -2.97 24.70 8.00
N LEU A 742 -4.29 24.54 7.89
CA LEU A 742 -5.09 25.13 6.83
C LEU A 742 -5.56 26.51 7.30
N LEU A 743 -4.97 27.54 6.71
CA LEU A 743 -5.26 28.94 7.00
C LEU A 743 -6.22 29.51 5.95
N ASN A 744 -7.06 30.46 6.39
CA ASN A 744 -7.98 31.22 5.53
C ASN A 744 -7.22 31.90 4.40
N VAL A 745 -7.83 31.97 3.21
CA VAL A 745 -7.14 32.50 2.02
C VAL A 745 -6.88 34.00 2.17
N ALA A 746 -7.81 34.74 2.78
CA ALA A 746 -7.64 36.16 3.07
C ALA A 746 -6.54 36.44 4.12
N TYR A 747 -6.32 35.54 5.08
CA TYR A 747 -5.15 35.65 5.98
C TYR A 747 -3.83 35.43 5.23
N LYS A 748 -3.75 34.43 4.34
CA LYS A 748 -2.54 34.18 3.54
C LYS A 748 -2.18 35.38 2.67
N PHE A 749 -3.21 36.12 2.25
CA PHE A 749 -3.06 37.35 1.51
C PHE A 749 -2.36 38.42 2.37
N PHE A 750 -2.82 38.67 3.60
CA PHE A 750 -2.15 39.54 4.56
C PHE A 750 -0.69 39.11 4.84
N SER A 751 -0.48 37.81 5.11
CA SER A 751 0.85 37.25 5.39
C SER A 751 1.84 37.43 4.22
N ASN A 752 1.38 37.35 2.97
CA ASN A 752 2.24 37.62 1.81
C ASN A 752 2.66 39.09 1.70
N CYS A 753 1.81 40.03 2.10
CA CYS A 753 2.13 41.46 2.12
C CYS A 753 3.26 41.75 3.14
N LEU A 754 3.18 41.11 4.32
CA LEU A 754 4.25 41.16 5.34
C LEU A 754 5.54 40.49 4.86
N LEU A 755 5.42 39.31 4.24
CA LEU A 755 6.55 38.55 3.71
C LEU A 755 7.36 39.38 2.71
N THR A 756 6.68 40.10 1.81
CA THR A 756 7.35 40.90 0.77
C THR A 756 8.24 41.99 1.39
N ARG A 757 7.79 42.62 2.48
CA ARG A 757 8.53 43.67 3.19
C ARG A 757 9.67 43.13 4.07
N ILE A 758 9.49 41.97 4.70
CA ILE A 758 10.50 41.34 5.57
C ILE A 758 11.63 40.67 4.77
N LYS A 759 11.30 40.12 3.59
CA LYS A 759 12.20 39.25 2.82
C LYS A 759 13.52 39.92 2.43
N THR A 760 13.50 41.18 1.99
CA THR A 760 14.70 41.88 1.53
C THR A 760 15.72 42.03 2.66
N LYS A 761 15.26 42.49 3.83
CA LYS A 761 16.09 42.64 5.01
C LYS A 761 16.55 41.28 5.58
N ALA A 762 15.67 40.28 5.59
CA ALA A 762 16.03 38.93 6.02
C ALA A 762 17.15 38.32 5.18
N GLU A 763 17.16 38.54 3.85
CA GLU A 763 18.19 38.01 2.95
C GLU A 763 19.58 38.63 3.20
N GLN A 764 19.63 39.89 3.65
CA GLN A 764 20.87 40.57 4.05
C GLN A 764 21.42 40.06 5.39
N ILE A 765 20.52 39.65 6.29
CA ILE A 765 20.86 39.21 7.64
C ILE A 765 21.33 37.75 7.68
N ILE A 766 20.67 36.87 6.92
CA ILE A 766 20.88 35.42 7.00
C ILE A 766 22.22 35.03 6.35
N GLY A 767 23.09 34.42 7.15
CA GLY A 767 24.43 34.00 6.75
C GLY A 767 24.47 32.93 5.65
N ASN A 768 25.62 32.82 4.97
CA ASN A 768 25.80 31.93 3.81
C ASN A 768 25.67 30.43 4.11
N TYR A 769 25.78 30.04 5.38
CA TYR A 769 25.62 28.66 5.85
C TYR A 769 24.20 28.12 5.63
N GLN A 770 23.19 28.99 5.67
CA GLN A 770 21.79 28.62 5.53
C GLN A 770 21.37 28.63 4.06
N GLY A 771 20.98 27.46 3.54
CA GLY A 771 20.46 27.27 2.17
C GLY A 771 18.94 27.07 2.08
N GLY A 772 18.26 26.83 3.20
CA GLY A 772 16.82 26.55 3.22
C GLY A 772 15.97 27.79 3.01
N PHE A 773 14.92 27.69 2.18
CA PHE A 773 13.92 28.74 1.93
C PHE A 773 14.48 30.07 1.37
N ARG A 774 15.68 30.06 0.79
CA ARG A 774 16.31 31.24 0.19
C ARG A 774 16.27 31.22 -1.34
N PRO A 775 16.14 32.39 -1.98
CA PRO A 775 16.23 32.49 -3.44
C PRO A 775 17.65 32.11 -3.91
N GLY A 776 17.74 31.40 -5.04
CA GLY A 776 19.03 31.03 -5.64
C GLY A 776 19.85 29.98 -4.87
N ARG A 777 19.33 29.43 -3.77
CA ARG A 777 19.95 28.35 -2.99
C ARG A 777 19.18 27.04 -3.17
N SER A 778 19.90 25.93 -3.30
CA SER A 778 19.29 24.61 -3.53
C SER A 778 19.80 23.54 -2.56
N THR A 779 19.07 22.43 -2.43
CA THR A 779 19.57 21.27 -1.67
C THR A 779 20.82 20.67 -2.29
N THR A 780 20.98 20.81 -3.61
CA THR A 780 22.17 20.36 -4.34
C THR A 780 23.42 21.10 -3.88
N ASP A 781 23.31 22.39 -3.55
CA ASP A 781 24.42 23.22 -3.04
C ASP A 781 25.04 22.57 -1.81
N GLN A 782 24.21 22.29 -0.79
CA GLN A 782 24.66 21.73 0.48
C GLN A 782 25.17 20.29 0.33
N ILE A 783 24.50 19.47 -0.49
CA ILE A 783 24.96 18.11 -0.79
C ILE A 783 26.31 18.15 -1.51
N PHE A 784 26.49 19.08 -2.45
CA PHE A 784 27.72 19.23 -3.21
C PHE A 784 28.87 19.66 -2.30
N ILE A 785 28.68 20.68 -1.44
CA ILE A 785 29.67 21.15 -0.47
C ILE A 785 30.14 19.97 0.40
N LEU A 786 29.23 19.26 1.06
CA LEU A 786 29.60 18.11 1.91
C LEU A 786 30.33 17.01 1.14
N ARG A 787 29.91 16.70 -0.09
CA ARG A 787 30.58 15.69 -0.91
C ARG A 787 31.98 16.12 -1.35
N GLN A 788 32.21 17.40 -1.64
CA GLN A 788 33.54 17.92 -1.94
C GLN A 788 34.45 17.87 -0.70
N ILE A 789 33.93 18.28 0.47
CA ILE A 789 34.64 18.16 1.74
C ILE A 789 35.06 16.69 1.96
N PHE A 790 34.12 15.74 1.91
CA PHE A 790 34.42 14.33 2.18
C PHE A 790 35.39 13.74 1.15
N GLN A 791 35.29 14.15 -0.12
CA GLN A 791 36.23 13.73 -1.16
C GLN A 791 37.65 14.24 -0.87
N LYS A 792 37.80 15.52 -0.51
CA LYS A 792 39.09 16.15 -0.22
C LYS A 792 39.72 15.62 1.07
N ILE A 793 38.95 15.47 2.15
CA ILE A 793 39.42 14.85 3.41
C ILE A 793 39.98 13.45 3.15
N TRP A 794 39.29 12.65 2.33
CA TRP A 794 39.80 11.34 1.93
C TRP A 794 41.08 11.41 1.07
N GLU A 795 41.18 12.38 0.16
CA GLU A 795 42.33 12.56 -0.74
C GLU A 795 43.62 12.93 0.01
N PHE A 796 43.49 13.80 1.02
CA PHE A 796 44.60 14.36 1.82
C PHE A 796 44.87 13.58 3.14
N ASP A 797 44.30 12.38 3.29
CA ASP A 797 44.43 11.52 4.48
C ASP A 797 44.12 12.21 5.81
N ARG A 798 43.07 13.02 5.81
CA ARG A 798 42.56 13.65 7.03
C ARG A 798 41.39 12.87 7.59
N GLU A 799 41.09 13.15 8.85
CA GLU A 799 39.88 12.72 9.53
C GLU A 799 39.11 13.95 9.98
N ILE A 800 37.78 13.93 9.83
CA ILE A 800 36.88 14.95 10.37
C ILE A 800 35.71 14.29 11.10
N HIS A 801 35.14 15.04 12.03
CA HIS A 801 34.00 14.66 12.85
C HIS A 801 32.79 15.48 12.40
N VAL A 802 31.68 14.80 12.10
CA VAL A 802 30.46 15.42 11.54
C VAL A 802 29.26 15.03 12.40
N LEU A 803 28.46 16.01 12.80
CA LEU A 803 27.21 15.78 13.51
C LEU A 803 26.03 16.32 12.68
N PHE A 804 25.10 15.43 12.34
CA PHE A 804 23.85 15.78 11.67
C PHE A 804 22.77 15.99 12.73
N ILE A 805 22.36 17.23 12.93
CA ILE A 805 21.47 17.63 14.02
C ILE A 805 20.04 17.77 13.49
N ASP A 806 19.09 17.11 14.17
CA ASP A 806 17.64 17.26 13.96
C ASP A 806 17.04 17.85 15.25
N PHE A 807 16.26 18.91 15.13
CA PHE A 807 15.52 19.48 16.28
C PHE A 807 14.18 18.76 16.47
N LYS A 808 13.78 18.57 17.74
CA LYS A 808 12.46 18.04 18.11
C LYS A 808 11.39 19.04 17.70
N LYS A 809 10.74 18.79 16.55
CA LYS A 809 9.57 19.55 16.08
C LYS A 809 9.86 21.06 15.97
N ALA A 810 11.00 21.39 15.36
CA ALA A 810 11.59 22.75 15.33
C ALA A 810 10.59 23.91 15.11
N TYR A 811 9.66 23.77 14.15
CA TYR A 811 8.68 24.81 13.87
C TYR A 811 7.65 24.97 14.99
N ASP A 812 7.27 23.87 15.63
CA ASP A 812 6.21 23.83 16.64
C ASP A 812 6.70 24.31 18.01
N SER A 813 8.02 24.38 18.23
CA SER A 813 8.63 24.68 19.54
C SER A 813 9.21 26.09 19.70
N ILE A 814 9.21 26.92 18.65
CA ILE A 814 9.77 28.28 18.72
C ILE A 814 9.07 29.12 19.79
N HIS A 815 9.84 29.70 20.70
CA HIS A 815 9.33 30.66 21.68
C HIS A 815 9.01 32.00 20.99
N ARG A 816 7.74 32.41 21.05
CA ARG A 816 7.22 33.52 20.23
C ARG A 816 7.71 34.89 20.69
N GLU A 817 7.84 35.11 22.00
CA GLU A 817 8.34 36.38 22.53
C GLU A 817 9.83 36.57 22.20
N SER A 818 10.63 35.50 22.32
CA SER A 818 12.04 35.52 21.87
C SER A 818 12.13 35.90 20.40
N LEU A 819 11.25 35.38 19.52
CA LEU A 819 11.22 35.76 18.11
C LEU A 819 10.93 37.26 17.91
N ILE A 820 9.97 37.84 18.66
CA ILE A 820 9.68 39.29 18.58
C ILE A 820 10.89 40.11 19.03
N ASN A 821 11.57 39.71 20.11
CA ASN A 821 12.78 40.37 20.58
C ASN A 821 13.93 40.28 19.56
N ILE A 822 14.09 39.15 18.88
CA ILE A 822 15.08 38.97 17.80
C ILE A 822 14.78 39.90 16.62
N LEU A 823 13.51 40.09 16.25
CA LEU A 823 13.14 41.02 15.18
C LEU A 823 13.49 42.47 15.55
N ARG A 824 13.33 42.86 16.82
CA ARG A 824 13.76 44.17 17.32
C ARG A 824 15.27 44.31 17.29
N GLU A 825 16.00 43.30 17.75
CA GLU A 825 17.47 43.28 17.77
C GLU A 825 18.06 43.38 16.36
N PHE A 826 17.43 42.73 15.37
CA PHE A 826 17.82 42.88 13.96
C PHE A 826 17.27 44.15 13.29
N HIS A 827 16.73 45.07 14.07
CA HIS A 827 16.26 46.40 13.68
C HIS A 827 15.15 46.38 12.62
N PHE A 828 14.27 45.38 12.59
CA PHE A 828 13.10 45.43 11.71
C PHE A 828 12.18 46.60 12.10
N GLN A 829 11.44 47.17 11.14
CA GLN A 829 10.52 48.28 11.39
C GLN A 829 9.46 47.89 12.42
N ASP A 830 9.21 48.75 13.41
CA ASP A 830 8.26 48.48 14.50
C ASP A 830 6.86 48.13 14.01
N LYS A 831 6.38 48.81 12.96
CA LYS A 831 5.08 48.50 12.34
C LYS A 831 5.01 47.05 11.89
N LEU A 832 6.06 46.55 11.22
CA LEU A 832 6.13 45.15 10.77
C LEU A 832 6.22 44.19 11.96
N ILE A 833 6.96 44.55 13.01
CA ILE A 833 7.06 43.72 14.22
C ILE A 833 5.69 43.58 14.89
N LYS A 834 4.91 44.65 15.02
CA LYS A 834 3.55 44.61 15.57
C LYS A 834 2.61 43.77 14.69
N LEU A 835 2.65 43.94 13.36
CA LEU A 835 1.82 43.18 12.42
C LEU A 835 2.18 41.67 12.38
N VAL A 836 3.45 41.33 12.56
CA VAL A 836 3.89 39.94 12.79
C VAL A 836 3.40 39.45 14.15
N GLY A 837 3.50 40.28 15.19
CA GLY A 837 3.01 39.99 16.54
C GLY A 837 1.54 39.58 16.57
N ILE A 838 0.65 40.35 15.94
CA ILE A 838 -0.79 40.01 15.88
C ILE A 838 -1.08 38.74 15.06
N SER A 839 -0.16 38.36 14.17
CA SER A 839 -0.27 37.14 13.36
C SER A 839 0.12 35.89 14.15
N ILE A 840 1.05 36.02 15.10
CA ILE A 840 1.66 34.88 15.79
C ILE A 840 1.36 34.78 17.28
N LEU A 841 1.10 35.85 18.04
CA LEU A 841 1.01 35.77 19.51
C LEU A 841 -0.32 35.15 19.98
N GLU A 842 -1.46 35.59 19.42
CA GLU A 842 -2.79 35.14 19.83
C GLU A 842 -3.43 34.25 18.76
N THR A 843 -3.15 32.95 18.79
CA THR A 843 -3.54 32.03 17.70
C THR A 843 -4.24 30.79 18.22
N PHE A 844 -5.26 30.34 17.50
CA PHE A 844 -6.08 29.19 17.86
C PHE A 844 -5.97 28.10 16.81
N VAL A 845 -6.09 26.84 17.23
CA VAL A 845 -6.03 25.67 16.37
C VAL A 845 -7.23 24.76 16.60
N LYS A 846 -7.85 24.29 15.51
CA LYS A 846 -8.84 23.20 15.51
C LYS A 846 -8.30 22.01 14.72
N VAL A 847 -8.47 20.78 15.19
CA VAL A 847 -8.00 19.59 14.48
C VAL A 847 -9.13 18.93 13.70
N LYS A 848 -8.93 18.75 12.39
CA LYS A 848 -9.92 18.14 11.49
C LYS A 848 -9.63 16.66 11.26
N VAL A 849 -10.55 15.80 11.72
CA VAL A 849 -10.51 14.34 11.53
C VAL A 849 -11.74 13.90 10.73
N GLY A 850 -11.54 13.64 9.44
CA GLY A 850 -12.65 13.33 8.54
C GLY A 850 -13.55 14.54 8.31
N ASN A 851 -14.80 14.47 8.79
CA ASN A 851 -15.77 15.56 8.71
C ASN A 851 -16.02 16.23 10.07
N THR A 852 -15.25 15.87 11.10
CA THR A 852 -15.39 16.40 12.47
C THR A 852 -14.20 17.30 12.79
N ASN A 853 -14.48 18.46 13.38
CA ASN A 853 -13.46 19.36 13.95
C ASN A 853 -13.44 19.21 15.47
N SER A 854 -12.29 19.41 16.11
CA SER A 854 -12.19 19.55 17.56
C SER A 854 -12.62 20.94 18.03
N GLU A 855 -12.72 21.08 19.35
CA GLU A 855 -12.75 22.39 20.00
C GLU A 855 -11.46 23.19 19.70
N PRO A 856 -11.53 24.54 19.69
CA PRO A 856 -10.37 25.40 19.51
C PRO A 856 -9.42 25.32 20.69
N ILE A 857 -8.13 25.23 20.40
CA ILE A 857 -7.03 25.23 21.36
C ILE A 857 -6.24 26.52 21.20
N LEU A 858 -5.98 27.23 22.29
CA LEU A 858 -5.05 28.36 22.29
C LEU A 858 -3.63 27.81 22.13
N VAL A 859 -2.88 28.42 21.21
CA VAL A 859 -1.50 28.07 20.96
C VAL A 859 -0.60 29.19 21.46
N LYS A 860 0.42 28.87 22.24
CA LYS A 860 1.39 29.80 22.83
C LYS A 860 2.78 29.70 22.23
N SER A 861 3.15 28.54 21.69
CA SER A 861 4.48 28.31 21.09
C SER A 861 4.41 27.91 19.61
N GLY A 862 5.53 28.03 18.92
CA GLY A 862 5.70 27.62 17.54
C GLY A 862 5.14 28.59 16.50
N LEU A 863 5.54 28.31 15.25
CA LEU A 863 5.14 29.00 14.03
C LEU A 863 4.07 28.20 13.29
N ARG A 864 3.15 28.89 12.63
CA ARG A 864 2.06 28.25 11.87
C ARG A 864 2.61 27.49 10.66
N GLN A 865 2.61 26.16 10.70
CA GLN A 865 3.06 25.32 9.58
C GLN A 865 2.09 25.40 8.38
N GLY A 866 2.53 26.06 7.31
CA GLY A 866 1.71 26.29 6.11
C GLY A 866 1.45 27.77 5.81
N ASP A 867 1.88 28.64 6.72
CA ASP A 867 1.99 30.08 6.49
C ASP A 867 3.23 30.43 5.65
N ALA A 868 3.13 31.47 4.84
CA ALA A 868 4.19 31.89 3.93
C ALA A 868 5.35 32.62 4.64
N ILE A 869 5.06 33.32 5.74
CA ILE A 869 6.05 34.07 6.53
C ILE A 869 6.86 33.19 7.50
N SER A 870 6.26 32.10 8.01
CA SER A 870 6.89 31.19 8.99
C SER A 870 8.30 30.71 8.60
N PRO A 871 8.61 30.31 7.35
CA PRO A 871 9.94 29.85 7.00
C PRO A 871 11.04 30.93 7.12
N ILE A 872 10.71 32.19 6.80
CA ILE A 872 11.66 33.30 6.94
C ILE A 872 11.86 33.65 8.42
N LEU A 873 10.78 33.69 9.21
CA LEU A 873 10.87 33.92 10.65
C LEU A 873 11.72 32.83 11.33
N PHE A 874 11.54 31.58 10.93
CA PHE A 874 12.37 30.48 11.43
C PHE A 874 13.86 30.66 11.10
N ASN A 875 14.19 31.03 9.85
CA ASN A 875 15.57 31.28 9.46
C ASN A 875 16.18 32.45 10.24
N ILE A 876 15.41 33.50 10.53
CA ILE A 876 15.85 34.64 11.37
C ILE A 876 16.19 34.17 12.80
N VAL A 877 15.37 33.29 13.39
CA VAL A 877 15.66 32.73 14.71
C VAL A 877 16.92 31.88 14.69
N VAL A 878 17.07 31.01 13.71
CA VAL A 878 18.29 30.18 13.56
C VAL A 878 19.52 31.05 13.31
N GLU A 879 19.40 32.17 12.59
CA GLU A 879 20.48 33.14 12.42
C GLU A 879 20.93 33.72 13.77
N LYS A 880 19.99 34.13 14.64
CA LYS A 880 20.36 34.60 15.99
C LYS A 880 21.07 33.51 16.78
N VAL A 881 20.57 32.27 16.75
CA VAL A 881 21.21 31.13 17.42
C VAL A 881 22.63 30.92 16.92
N VAL A 882 22.88 31.02 15.61
CA VAL A 882 24.21 30.85 15.02
C VAL A 882 25.14 32.02 15.34
N ARG A 883 24.64 33.25 15.38
CA ARG A 883 25.43 34.42 15.84
C ARG A 883 25.86 34.25 17.30
N GLU A 884 24.98 33.77 18.16
CA GLU A 884 25.27 33.50 19.57
C GLU A 884 26.33 32.38 19.75
N MET A 885 26.42 31.44 18.80
CA MET A 885 27.49 30.43 18.84
C MET A 885 28.88 31.05 18.69
N ASN A 886 29.03 32.25 18.09
CA ASN A 886 30.31 32.93 17.87
C ASN A 886 31.37 32.00 17.25
N ILE A 887 31.02 31.34 16.13
CA ILE A 887 31.95 30.45 15.42
C ILE A 887 33.09 31.30 14.85
N THR A 888 34.32 31.01 15.25
CA THR A 888 35.52 31.73 14.82
C THR A 888 36.02 31.20 13.47
N PRO A 889 36.77 32.01 12.68
CA PRO A 889 37.35 31.57 11.41
C PRO A 889 38.36 30.41 11.51
N GLN A 890 38.83 30.07 12.72
CA GLN A 890 39.72 28.92 12.92
C GLN A 890 38.97 27.63 13.27
N GLU A 891 37.66 27.71 13.52
CA GLU A 891 36.83 26.57 13.90
C GLU A 891 36.17 25.92 12.68
N GLY A 892 36.07 24.59 12.72
CA GLY A 892 35.50 23.80 11.65
C GLY A 892 36.54 23.07 10.82
N VAL A 893 36.14 22.58 9.65
CA VAL A 893 37.05 21.89 8.74
C VAL A 893 37.99 22.90 8.10
N LYS A 894 39.30 22.79 8.41
CA LYS A 894 40.32 23.74 7.94
C LYS A 894 40.75 23.47 6.50
N PHE A 895 40.60 24.48 5.67
CA PHE A 895 41.26 24.61 4.36
C PHE A 895 42.55 25.42 4.49
N GLN A 896 43.17 25.75 3.37
CA GLN A 896 44.42 26.50 3.33
C GLN A 896 44.26 27.92 3.89
N GLU A 897 43.18 28.61 3.53
CA GLU A 897 42.95 30.01 3.93
C GLU A 897 41.67 30.18 4.75
N SER A 898 40.74 29.23 4.64
CA SER A 898 39.39 29.34 5.21
C SER A 898 38.98 28.12 6.05
N SER A 899 37.85 28.20 6.77
CA SER A 899 37.23 27.06 7.45
C SER A 899 35.73 26.95 7.16
N ILE A 900 35.20 25.72 7.22
CA ILE A 900 33.75 25.47 7.18
C ILE A 900 33.34 24.62 8.39
N GLY A 901 32.71 25.26 9.37
CA GLY A 901 32.20 24.60 10.58
C GLY A 901 30.71 24.26 10.55
N LEU A 902 29.91 24.99 9.76
CA LEU A 902 28.45 24.92 9.82
C LEU A 902 27.79 24.97 8.44
N LEU A 903 26.83 24.08 8.21
CA LEU A 903 25.90 24.12 7.07
C LEU A 903 24.48 23.89 7.56
N ALA A 904 23.51 24.63 7.02
CA ALA A 904 22.10 24.46 7.37
C ALA A 904 21.21 24.43 6.13
N TYR A 905 20.16 23.64 6.20
CA TYR A 905 19.03 23.73 5.28
C TYR A 905 17.73 23.70 6.07
N ALA A 906 17.21 24.88 6.38
CA ALA A 906 16.14 25.08 7.34
C ALA A 906 16.50 24.46 8.70
N ASP A 907 15.76 23.43 9.15
CA ASP A 907 15.96 22.71 10.40
C ASP A 907 17.07 21.64 10.35
N ASP A 908 17.47 21.19 9.15
CA ASP A 908 18.54 20.21 8.97
C ASP A 908 19.92 20.89 9.10
N LEU A 909 20.52 20.81 10.29
CA LEU A 909 21.81 21.44 10.61
C LEU A 909 22.95 20.42 10.60
N VAL A 910 24.12 20.83 10.11
CA VAL A 910 25.34 20.02 10.10
C VAL A 910 26.49 20.82 10.67
N ILE A 911 27.06 20.36 11.78
CA ILE A 911 28.32 20.90 12.33
C ILE A 911 29.46 19.93 12.02
N MET A 912 30.63 20.47 11.73
CA MET A 912 31.82 19.72 11.33
C MET A 912 33.06 20.30 12.01
N GLU A 913 33.99 19.45 12.44
CA GLU A 913 35.24 19.88 13.07
C GLU A 913 36.34 18.84 12.82
N ASP A 914 37.61 19.24 12.90
CA ASP A 914 38.78 18.38 12.70
C ASP A 914 39.05 17.43 13.89
N SER A 915 38.52 17.76 15.07
CA SER A 915 38.67 17.04 16.34
C SER A 915 37.32 16.75 17.00
N GLN A 916 37.29 15.72 17.83
CA GLN A 916 36.07 15.40 18.57
C GLN A 916 35.74 16.49 19.60
N ASP A 917 36.73 17.06 20.27
CA ASP A 917 36.51 18.03 21.36
C ASP A 917 36.03 19.39 20.84
N GLY A 918 36.56 19.86 19.71
CA GLY A 918 36.03 21.04 19.03
C GLY A 918 34.56 20.86 18.61
N LEU A 919 34.20 19.67 18.12
CA LEU A 919 32.81 19.35 17.80
C LEU A 919 31.90 19.37 19.06
N LYS A 920 32.39 18.88 20.21
CA LYS A 920 31.66 18.92 21.48
C LYS A 920 31.42 20.36 21.94
N ASP A 921 32.43 21.21 21.85
CA ASP A 921 32.32 22.62 22.22
C ASP A 921 31.30 23.37 21.34
N LEU A 922 31.38 23.21 20.02
CA LEU A 922 30.41 23.78 19.09
C LEU A 922 28.97 23.30 19.38
N LEU A 923 28.80 22.02 19.71
CA LEU A 923 27.48 21.50 20.08
C LEU A 923 26.96 22.12 21.37
N ASN A 924 27.81 22.29 22.39
CA ASN A 924 27.44 22.90 23.66
C ASN A 924 26.98 24.35 23.49
N ARG A 925 27.71 25.13 22.68
CA ARG A 925 27.32 26.52 22.35
C ARG A 925 26.01 26.56 21.57
N LEU A 926 25.83 25.69 20.59
CA LEU A 926 24.58 25.57 19.85
C LEU A 926 23.41 25.22 20.78
N GLU A 927 23.57 24.24 21.67
CA GLU A 927 22.51 23.80 22.57
C GLU A 927 22.09 24.94 23.53
N LYS A 928 23.05 25.61 24.16
CA LYS A 928 22.78 26.76 25.04
C LYS A 928 22.00 27.87 24.31
N ALA A 929 22.42 28.21 23.09
CA ALA A 929 21.74 29.24 22.30
C ALA A 929 20.37 28.80 21.78
N ALA A 930 20.22 27.54 21.35
CA ALA A 930 18.98 26.98 20.85
C ALA A 930 17.90 26.87 21.94
N LEU A 931 18.29 26.57 23.19
CA LEU A 931 17.35 26.50 24.32
C LEU A 931 16.66 27.86 24.57
N LYS A 932 17.37 29.00 24.39
CA LYS A 932 16.81 30.36 24.57
C LYS A 932 15.64 30.71 23.64
N VAL A 933 15.47 29.94 22.57
CA VAL A 933 14.40 30.09 21.57
C VAL A 933 13.43 28.90 21.55
N GLY A 934 13.53 27.99 22.52
CA GLY A 934 12.67 26.80 22.64
C GLY A 934 13.05 25.66 21.69
N LEU A 935 14.26 25.64 21.12
CA LEU A 935 14.73 24.56 20.26
C LEU A 935 15.46 23.49 21.07
N HIS A 936 14.98 22.25 20.98
CA HIS A 936 15.58 21.09 21.64
C HIS A 936 16.13 20.08 20.62
N ILE A 937 17.33 19.56 20.84
CA ILE A 937 17.96 18.56 19.97
C ILE A 937 17.23 17.20 20.10
N ASN A 938 17.07 16.51 18.97
CA ASN A 938 16.50 15.18 18.90
C ASN A 938 17.59 14.11 18.93
N GLU A 939 17.84 13.55 20.11
CA GLU A 939 18.85 12.51 20.33
C GLU A 939 18.68 11.29 19.41
N ASP A 940 17.45 10.82 19.20
CA ASP A 940 17.17 9.61 18.41
C ASP A 940 17.44 9.78 16.92
N LYS A 941 17.45 11.03 16.42
CA LYS A 941 17.64 11.33 15.00
C LYS A 941 18.94 12.05 14.70
N THR A 942 19.58 12.62 15.72
CA THR A 942 20.87 13.26 15.59
C THR A 942 21.92 12.16 15.49
N GLU A 943 22.64 12.12 14.38
CA GLU A 943 23.60 11.05 14.09
C GLU A 943 25.00 11.61 13.94
N TYR A 944 25.97 10.90 14.54
CA TYR A 944 27.39 11.24 14.51
C TYR A 944 28.11 10.41 13.46
N MET A 945 28.97 11.02 12.65
CA MET A 945 29.76 10.35 11.61
C MET A 945 31.22 10.81 11.68
N VAL A 946 32.13 9.87 11.47
CA VAL A 946 33.57 10.17 11.33
C VAL A 946 33.95 9.86 9.90
N VAL A 947 34.50 10.85 9.20
CA VAL A 947 34.88 10.74 7.78
C VAL A 947 36.41 10.72 7.70
N GLY A 948 36.98 9.63 7.21
CA GLY A 948 38.43 9.45 7.13
C GLY A 948 38.78 8.09 6.53
N ARG A 949 40.08 7.87 6.23
CA ARG A 949 40.55 6.61 5.65
C ARG A 949 40.62 5.45 6.64
N ARG A 950 40.99 5.77 7.88
CA ARG A 950 41.23 4.78 8.94
C ARG A 950 39.90 4.29 9.47
N ASP A 951 39.78 2.99 9.72
CA ASP A 951 38.61 2.47 10.41
C ASP A 951 38.75 2.76 11.91
N THR A 952 38.28 3.94 12.30
CA THR A 952 38.29 4.41 13.69
C THR A 952 37.04 3.97 14.46
N THR A 953 36.26 3.00 13.95
CA THR A 953 35.01 2.56 14.61
C THR A 953 35.24 2.10 16.06
N ARG A 954 36.41 1.49 16.34
CA ARG A 954 36.80 1.07 17.70
C ARG A 954 37.24 2.24 18.60
N LEU A 955 37.80 3.30 18.01
CA LEU A 955 38.27 4.47 18.74
C LEU A 955 37.12 5.41 19.09
N TYR A 956 36.14 5.55 18.19
CA TYR A 956 34.98 6.44 18.36
C TYR A 956 33.68 5.67 18.12
N PRO A 957 33.24 4.81 19.06
CA PRO A 957 31.98 4.08 18.93
C PRO A 957 30.76 4.99 19.08
N THR A 958 30.88 6.02 19.92
CA THR A 958 29.84 7.00 20.22
C THR A 958 30.43 8.39 20.50
N LEU A 959 29.59 9.42 20.45
CA LEU A 959 29.90 10.77 20.90
C LEU A 959 29.07 11.07 22.16
N ASN A 960 29.74 11.21 23.30
CA ASN A 960 29.10 11.50 24.59
C ASN A 960 29.27 12.98 24.96
N ILE A 961 28.15 13.69 25.18
CA ILE A 961 28.11 15.12 25.52
C ILE A 961 26.92 15.36 26.47
N ASN A 962 27.13 16.02 27.62
CA ASN A 962 26.08 16.43 28.57
C ASN A 962 25.00 15.36 28.84
N ASN A 963 25.40 14.14 29.21
CA ASN A 963 24.53 12.98 29.44
C ASN A 963 23.78 12.42 28.21
N ARG A 964 24.04 12.92 27.00
CA ARG A 964 23.53 12.38 25.74
C ARG A 964 24.58 11.52 25.06
N ASN A 965 24.12 10.46 24.41
CA ASN A 965 24.96 9.51 23.68
C ASN A 965 24.50 9.43 22.22
N PHE A 966 25.28 10.03 21.32
CA PHE A 966 25.01 9.97 19.88
C PHE A 966 25.73 8.77 19.26
N LYS A 967 24.93 7.89 18.64
CA LYS A 967 25.44 6.70 17.97
C LYS A 967 26.22 7.07 16.71
N ARG A 968 27.40 6.45 16.54
CA ARG A 968 28.14 6.55 15.27
C ARG A 968 27.40 5.84 14.13
N THR A 969 27.26 6.52 13.00
CA THR A 969 26.67 6.00 11.77
C THR A 969 27.69 5.94 10.64
N ARG A 970 27.57 4.92 9.78
CA ARG A 970 28.40 4.79 8.58
C ARG A 970 27.77 5.46 7.35
N GLN A 971 26.45 5.64 7.38
CA GLN A 971 25.66 6.17 6.28
C GLN A 971 24.52 7.01 6.83
N PHE A 972 24.41 8.25 6.36
CA PHE A 972 23.36 9.17 6.76
C PHE A 972 22.60 9.71 5.55
N LYS A 973 21.29 9.87 5.69
CA LYS A 973 20.45 10.41 4.61
C LYS A 973 20.22 11.92 4.81
N TYR A 974 21.08 12.72 4.18
CA TYR A 974 21.01 14.19 4.22
C TYR A 974 20.29 14.76 2.98
N LEU A 975 19.25 15.59 3.19
CA LEU A 975 18.46 16.25 2.13
C LEU A 975 17.99 15.30 1.01
N GLY A 976 17.73 14.05 1.40
CA GLY A 976 17.29 13.00 0.50
C GLY A 976 18.39 12.16 -0.13
N SER A 977 19.67 12.56 -0.07
CA SER A 977 20.84 11.83 -0.60
C SER A 977 21.60 11.10 0.51
N ILE A 978 22.11 9.90 0.22
CA ILE A 978 22.93 9.12 1.15
C ILE A 978 24.38 9.60 1.08
N LEU A 979 24.88 10.06 2.22
CA LEU A 979 26.29 10.33 2.47
C LEU A 979 26.85 9.14 3.26
N SER A 980 28.02 8.64 2.88
CA SER A 980 28.72 7.61 3.65
C SER A 980 30.05 8.15 4.18
N GLU A 981 30.56 7.52 5.23
CA GLU A 981 31.85 7.87 5.86
C GLU A 981 33.04 7.83 4.88
N ARG A 982 32.89 7.10 3.76
CA ARG A 982 33.88 6.98 2.67
C ARG A 982 33.49 7.68 1.38
N ASN A 983 32.39 8.43 1.38
CA ASN A 983 31.79 9.11 0.22
C ASN A 983 31.53 8.17 -0.99
N GLU A 984 30.94 7.00 -0.74
CA GLU A 984 30.67 5.97 -1.74
C GLU A 984 29.36 6.22 -2.49
N ILE A 985 29.47 6.65 -3.75
CA ILE A 985 28.33 6.96 -4.62
C ILE A 985 27.50 5.72 -4.99
N GLU A 986 28.11 4.53 -5.02
CA GLU A 986 27.43 3.28 -5.38
C GLU A 986 26.20 3.00 -4.49
N ILE A 987 26.30 3.31 -3.19
CA ILE A 987 25.24 3.12 -2.19
C ILE A 987 24.04 4.03 -2.51
N GLU A 988 24.32 5.29 -2.82
CA GLU A 988 23.32 6.27 -3.23
C GLU A 988 22.63 5.82 -4.53
N ILE A 989 23.39 5.43 -5.55
CA ILE A 989 22.85 4.94 -6.83
C ILE A 989 21.98 3.71 -6.62
N GLY A 990 22.41 2.76 -5.78
CA GLY A 990 21.61 1.58 -5.42
C GLY A 990 20.23 1.98 -4.84
N THR A 991 20.22 2.95 -3.94
CA THR A 991 18.98 3.45 -3.30
C THR A 991 18.10 4.23 -4.27
N ARG A 992 18.69 4.99 -5.19
CA ARG A 992 17.98 5.68 -6.29
C ARG A 992 17.34 4.69 -7.26
N ILE A 993 18.03 3.61 -7.61
CA ILE A 993 17.50 2.52 -8.43
C ILE A 993 16.32 1.84 -7.73
N GLN A 994 16.41 1.58 -6.41
CA GLN A 994 15.29 1.03 -5.65
C GLN A 994 14.08 1.97 -5.63
N SER A 995 14.32 3.27 -5.44
CA SER A 995 13.28 4.30 -5.46
C SER A 995 12.63 4.43 -6.85
N GLY A 996 13.43 4.36 -7.91
CA GLY A 996 12.98 4.30 -9.31
C GLY A 996 12.13 3.06 -9.58
N ASN A 997 12.54 1.88 -9.10
CA ASN A 997 11.74 0.66 -9.21
C ASN A 997 10.40 0.78 -8.48
N LYS A 998 10.37 1.33 -7.24
CA LYS A 998 9.12 1.60 -6.51
C LYS A 998 8.19 2.53 -7.30
N CYS A 999 8.74 3.58 -7.91
CA CYS A 999 7.99 4.49 -8.78
C CYS A 999 7.43 3.75 -10.02
N LEU A 1000 8.25 2.90 -10.65
CA LEU A 1000 7.88 2.09 -11.81
C LEU A 1000 6.72 1.16 -11.50
N TYR A 1001 6.72 0.49 -10.34
CA TYR A 1001 5.60 -0.35 -9.91
C TYR A 1001 4.30 0.45 -9.75
N GLY A 1002 4.38 1.67 -9.21
CA GLY A 1002 3.23 2.57 -9.09
C GLY A 1002 2.65 3.01 -10.45
N LEU A 1003 3.51 3.16 -11.47
CA LEU A 1003 3.13 3.57 -12.83
C LEU A 1003 2.91 2.39 -13.78
N ALA A 1004 3.15 1.15 -13.35
CA ALA A 1004 3.15 -0.03 -14.23
C ALA A 1004 1.83 -0.23 -14.99
N LYS A 1005 0.70 0.12 -14.37
CA LYS A 1005 -0.63 0.07 -15.00
C LYS A 1005 -0.81 1.12 -16.11
N LEU A 1006 -0.20 2.30 -15.94
CA LEU A 1006 -0.27 3.40 -16.91
C LEU A 1006 0.67 3.14 -18.09
N LEU A 1007 1.93 2.79 -17.81
CA LEU A 1007 2.92 2.50 -18.85
C LEU A 1007 2.54 1.27 -19.68
N GLY A 1008 1.85 0.30 -19.08
CA GLY A 1008 1.31 -0.87 -19.77
C GLY A 1008 -0.05 -0.67 -20.46
N SER A 1009 -0.74 0.46 -20.27
CA SER A 1009 -2.07 0.70 -20.84
C SER A 1009 -2.00 0.89 -22.35
N ARG A 1010 -2.97 0.36 -23.11
CA ARG A 1010 -3.08 0.63 -24.56
C ARG A 1010 -3.76 1.96 -24.87
N SER A 1011 -4.46 2.56 -23.90
CA SER A 1011 -5.19 3.81 -24.07
C SER A 1011 -4.30 5.06 -24.06
N LEU A 1012 -3.03 4.93 -23.68
CA LEU A 1012 -2.05 6.02 -23.69
C LEU A 1012 -1.07 5.82 -24.85
N SER A 1013 -0.76 6.88 -25.57
CA SER A 1013 0.24 6.86 -26.64
C SER A 1013 1.64 6.53 -26.09
N ARG A 1014 2.52 6.03 -26.97
CA ARG A 1014 3.93 5.78 -26.62
C ARG A 1014 4.62 7.08 -26.20
N GLU A 1015 4.29 8.18 -26.87
CA GLU A 1015 4.87 9.49 -26.62
C GLU A 1015 4.51 10.02 -25.22
N LEU A 1016 3.23 9.97 -24.83
CA LEU A 1016 2.81 10.33 -23.48
C LEU A 1016 3.49 9.44 -22.42
N LYS A 1017 3.66 8.14 -22.68
CA LYS A 1017 4.38 7.25 -21.76
C LYS A 1017 5.86 7.61 -21.61
N LEU A 1018 6.53 8.00 -22.69
CA LEU A 1018 7.90 8.51 -22.63
C LEU A 1018 7.97 9.80 -21.82
N GLN A 1019 7.01 10.71 -22.02
CA GLN A 1019 6.90 11.93 -21.21
C GLN A 1019 6.70 11.60 -19.72
N LEU A 1020 5.83 10.65 -19.37
CA LEU A 1020 5.66 10.19 -17.99
C LEU A 1020 6.95 9.61 -17.40
N TYR A 1021 7.74 8.88 -18.19
CA TYR A 1021 9.06 8.41 -17.75
C TYR A 1021 10.00 9.59 -17.45
N ILE A 1022 10.16 10.52 -18.39
CA ILE A 1022 11.08 11.66 -18.28
C ILE A 1022 10.70 12.60 -17.13
N THR A 1023 9.41 12.76 -16.85
CA THR A 1023 8.92 13.75 -15.89
C THR A 1023 8.61 13.21 -14.49
N LEU A 1024 8.27 11.92 -14.35
CA LEU A 1024 7.92 11.33 -13.04
C LEU A 1024 8.95 10.35 -12.51
N LEU A 1025 9.68 9.66 -13.40
CA LEU A 1025 10.52 8.53 -13.01
C LEU A 1025 12.00 8.87 -13.10
N ARG A 1026 12.43 9.50 -14.20
CA ARG A 1026 13.81 9.96 -14.37
C ARG A 1026 14.25 10.92 -13.25
N PRO A 1027 13.46 11.93 -12.81
CA PRO A 1027 13.90 12.84 -11.76
C PRO A 1027 14.10 12.16 -10.39
N VAL A 1028 13.34 11.09 -10.11
CA VAL A 1028 13.51 10.29 -8.89
C VAL A 1028 14.85 9.56 -8.89
N ILE A 1029 15.29 9.09 -10.07
CA ILE A 1029 16.54 8.37 -10.25
C ILE A 1029 17.72 9.34 -10.28
N THR A 1030 17.58 10.50 -10.93
CA THR A 1030 18.66 11.49 -11.16
C THR A 1030 18.69 12.61 -10.12
N TYR A 1031 18.06 12.44 -8.95
CA TYR A 1031 18.12 13.44 -7.88
C TYR A 1031 19.49 13.42 -7.21
N GLY A 1032 20.18 14.57 -7.19
CA GLY A 1032 21.54 14.72 -6.66
C GLY A 1032 22.64 14.22 -7.61
N ALA A 1033 22.29 13.88 -8.86
CA ALA A 1033 23.24 13.34 -9.83
C ALA A 1033 24.27 14.37 -10.31
N GLU A 1034 23.97 15.65 -10.12
CA GLU A 1034 24.85 16.80 -10.34
C GLU A 1034 26.20 16.64 -9.61
N ALA A 1035 26.19 16.01 -8.43
CA ALA A 1035 27.36 15.83 -7.57
C ALA A 1035 28.02 14.45 -7.67
N TRP A 1036 27.65 13.60 -8.65
CA TRP A 1036 28.14 12.22 -8.73
C TRP A 1036 29.39 12.04 -9.62
N PRO A 1037 30.52 11.56 -9.05
CA PRO A 1037 31.57 10.90 -9.83
C PRO A 1037 31.16 9.46 -10.21
N LEU A 1038 30.64 9.27 -11.43
CA LEU A 1038 30.18 7.96 -11.92
C LEU A 1038 31.34 7.06 -12.36
N ARG A 1039 31.34 5.80 -11.91
CA ARG A 1039 32.20 4.74 -12.47
C ARG A 1039 31.49 4.02 -13.63
N LYS A 1040 32.24 3.32 -14.48
CA LYS A 1040 31.67 2.49 -15.57
C LYS A 1040 30.69 1.41 -15.08
N SER A 1041 30.90 0.85 -13.89
CA SER A 1041 29.95 -0.08 -13.26
C SER A 1041 28.62 0.59 -12.93
N ASP A 1042 28.66 1.83 -12.45
CA ASP A 1042 27.48 2.60 -12.07
C ASP A 1042 26.67 3.04 -13.30
N GLU A 1043 27.37 3.49 -14.33
CA GLU A 1043 26.81 3.81 -15.65
C GLU A 1043 25.98 2.63 -16.20
N ARG A 1044 26.55 1.42 -16.17
CA ARG A 1044 25.88 0.19 -16.62
C ARG A 1044 24.60 -0.09 -15.83
N LYS A 1045 24.62 0.06 -14.50
CA LYS A 1045 23.44 -0.18 -13.64
C LYS A 1045 22.29 0.79 -13.97
N LEU A 1046 22.60 2.06 -14.22
CA LEU A 1046 21.61 3.08 -14.59
C LEU A 1046 20.99 2.79 -15.97
N LEU A 1047 21.80 2.43 -16.96
CA LEU A 1047 21.32 2.03 -18.29
C LEU A 1047 20.42 0.79 -18.25
N VAL A 1048 20.76 -0.20 -17.42
CA VAL A 1048 19.92 -1.41 -17.23
C VAL A 1048 18.52 -1.03 -16.73
N LEU A 1049 18.42 -0.09 -15.79
CA LEU A 1049 17.14 0.39 -15.29
C LEU A 1049 16.35 1.13 -16.38
N GLU A 1050 16.97 2.04 -17.14
CA GLU A 1050 16.32 2.76 -18.25
C GLU A 1050 15.79 1.78 -19.30
N ARG A 1051 16.62 0.82 -19.74
CA ARG A 1051 16.23 -0.22 -20.70
C ARG A 1051 15.04 -1.05 -20.19
N LYS A 1052 15.01 -1.38 -18.89
CA LYS A 1052 13.86 -2.07 -18.26
C LYS A 1052 12.56 -1.25 -18.39
N ILE A 1053 12.64 0.06 -18.23
CA ILE A 1053 11.49 0.97 -18.36
C ILE A 1053 11.05 1.10 -19.82
N LEU A 1054 11.99 1.33 -20.74
CA LEU A 1054 11.70 1.47 -22.18
C LEU A 1054 11.07 0.18 -22.74
N ARG A 1055 11.55 -1.00 -22.35
CA ARG A 1055 10.92 -2.28 -22.73
C ARG A 1055 9.48 -2.40 -22.26
N LYS A 1056 9.13 -1.80 -21.12
CA LYS A 1056 7.74 -1.77 -20.64
C LYS A 1056 6.85 -0.86 -21.48
N ILE A 1057 7.41 0.26 -21.96
CA ILE A 1057 6.71 1.26 -22.77
C ILE A 1057 6.48 0.76 -24.20
N PHE A 1058 7.55 0.27 -24.85
CA PHE A 1058 7.52 -0.16 -26.25
C PHE A 1058 6.98 -1.58 -26.44
N GLY A 1059 7.06 -2.40 -25.39
CA GLY A 1059 6.60 -3.79 -25.43
C GLY A 1059 7.44 -4.70 -26.34
N PRO A 1060 7.04 -5.97 -26.48
CA PRO A 1060 7.72 -6.92 -27.36
C PRO A 1060 7.55 -6.55 -28.83
N VAL A 1061 8.42 -7.08 -29.68
CA VAL A 1061 8.34 -6.96 -31.15
C VAL A 1061 8.12 -8.33 -31.76
N LYS A 1062 7.36 -8.39 -32.85
CA LYS A 1062 7.22 -9.62 -33.62
C LYS A 1062 8.41 -9.73 -34.56
N ASP A 1063 9.13 -10.82 -34.47
CA ASP A 1063 10.21 -11.14 -35.39
C ASP A 1063 9.60 -11.49 -36.76
N MET A 1064 10.08 -10.85 -37.82
CA MET A 1064 9.54 -11.02 -39.16
C MET A 1064 9.95 -12.37 -39.77
N LEU A 1065 11.11 -12.91 -39.36
CA LEU A 1065 11.64 -14.18 -39.89
C LEU A 1065 10.98 -15.38 -39.19
N SER A 1066 10.91 -15.35 -37.85
CA SER A 1066 10.34 -16.48 -37.08
C SER A 1066 8.84 -16.35 -36.81
N GLY A 1067 8.27 -15.17 -36.99
CA GLY A 1067 6.86 -14.88 -36.67
C GLY A 1067 6.54 -14.87 -35.18
N GLU A 1068 7.54 -15.05 -34.30
CA GLU A 1068 7.39 -15.10 -32.85
C GLU A 1068 7.56 -13.72 -32.19
N TRP A 1069 6.92 -13.52 -31.03
CA TRP A 1069 7.12 -12.31 -30.24
C TRP A 1069 8.37 -12.43 -29.38
N ARG A 1070 9.33 -11.52 -29.57
CA ARG A 1070 10.56 -11.45 -28.79
C ARG A 1070 10.70 -10.13 -28.03
N ILE A 1071 11.59 -10.14 -27.04
CA ILE A 1071 12.02 -8.93 -26.33
C ILE A 1071 12.88 -8.08 -27.29
N ARG A 1072 12.71 -6.75 -27.24
CA ARG A 1072 13.51 -5.81 -28.02
C ARG A 1072 14.97 -5.79 -27.56
N LYS A 1073 15.88 -5.76 -28.53
CA LYS A 1073 17.33 -5.64 -28.32
C LYS A 1073 17.69 -4.20 -27.87
N ASN A 1074 18.93 -3.98 -27.42
CA ASN A 1074 19.33 -2.69 -26.83
C ASN A 1074 19.43 -1.56 -27.87
N ASP A 1075 20.05 -1.86 -29.00
CA ASP A 1075 20.13 -1.06 -30.23
C ASP A 1075 18.74 -0.63 -30.73
N GLU A 1076 17.80 -1.58 -30.79
CA GLU A 1076 16.42 -1.28 -31.19
C GLU A 1076 15.72 -0.29 -30.23
N LEU A 1077 16.03 -0.36 -28.93
CA LEU A 1077 15.46 0.56 -27.95
C LEU A 1077 16.06 1.96 -28.08
N GLU A 1078 17.35 2.04 -28.39
CA GLU A 1078 18.07 3.30 -28.60
C GLU A 1078 17.51 4.05 -29.82
N ILE A 1079 17.33 3.32 -30.94
CA ILE A 1079 16.70 3.84 -32.16
C ILE A 1079 15.26 4.30 -31.92
N LEU A 1080 14.50 3.62 -31.05
CA LEU A 1080 13.12 3.98 -30.74
C LEU A 1080 13.00 5.11 -29.72
N PHE A 1081 13.99 5.28 -28.85
CA PHE A 1081 13.89 6.26 -27.77
C PHE A 1081 14.11 7.68 -28.27
N GLN A 1082 15.04 7.88 -29.22
CA GLN A 1082 15.33 9.15 -29.92
C GLN A 1082 15.39 10.37 -28.98
N LYS A 1083 15.85 10.15 -27.75
CA LYS A 1083 15.94 11.16 -26.69
C LYS A 1083 17.19 10.86 -25.86
N PRO A 1084 17.75 11.88 -25.16
CA PRO A 1084 18.97 11.68 -24.40
C PRO A 1084 18.82 10.59 -23.37
N SER A 1085 19.79 9.67 -23.35
CA SER A 1085 19.84 8.57 -22.38
C SER A 1085 19.92 9.08 -20.94
N ILE A 1086 19.69 8.21 -19.96
CA ILE A 1086 19.83 8.59 -18.56
C ILE A 1086 21.25 9.05 -18.23
N LEU A 1087 22.26 8.48 -18.90
CA LEU A 1087 23.65 8.88 -18.71
C LEU A 1087 23.94 10.25 -19.31
N GLU A 1088 23.55 10.49 -20.56
CA GLU A 1088 23.67 11.82 -21.18
C GLU A 1088 22.96 12.88 -20.34
N THR A 1089 21.78 12.56 -19.79
CA THR A 1089 21.08 13.48 -18.90
C THR A 1089 21.88 13.79 -17.63
N ILE A 1090 22.55 12.81 -17.03
CA ILE A 1090 23.38 13.02 -15.84
C ILE A 1090 24.63 13.82 -16.19
N LYS A 1091 25.28 13.53 -17.32
CA LYS A 1091 26.42 14.30 -17.82
C LYS A 1091 26.05 15.76 -18.05
N ASN A 1092 24.94 16.01 -18.75
CA ASN A 1092 24.43 17.36 -18.98
C ASN A 1092 24.11 18.07 -17.65
N LYS A 1093 23.49 17.39 -16.68
CA LYS A 1093 23.27 17.93 -15.33
C LYS A 1093 24.58 18.30 -14.62
N ARG A 1094 25.59 17.45 -14.72
CA ARG A 1094 26.92 17.68 -14.14
C ARG A 1094 27.63 18.87 -14.79
N LEU A 1095 27.57 19.01 -16.12
CA LEU A 1095 28.13 20.15 -16.85
C LEU A 1095 27.42 21.47 -16.54
N LEU A 1096 26.08 21.46 -16.50
CA LEU A 1096 25.29 22.63 -16.08
C LEU A 1096 25.58 23.01 -14.62
N TRP A 1097 25.76 22.01 -13.76
CA TRP A 1097 26.16 22.23 -12.38
C TRP A 1097 27.57 22.79 -12.28
N ALA A 1098 28.52 22.32 -13.08
CA ALA A 1098 29.89 22.82 -13.09
C ALA A 1098 29.95 24.31 -13.47
N GLU A 1099 29.20 24.73 -14.49
CA GLU A 1099 29.02 26.14 -14.88
C GLU A 1099 28.44 26.99 -13.74
N HIS A 1100 27.46 26.44 -13.01
CA HIS A 1100 26.80 27.12 -11.91
C HIS A 1100 27.72 27.21 -10.69
N ALA A 1101 28.40 26.12 -10.34
CA ALA A 1101 29.25 26.03 -9.16
C ALA A 1101 30.46 26.96 -9.27
N TRP A 1102 31.10 27.03 -10.43
CA TRP A 1102 32.24 27.92 -10.69
C TRP A 1102 31.86 29.42 -10.58
N ARG A 1103 30.66 29.77 -11.03
CA ARG A 1103 30.13 31.14 -11.01
C ARG A 1103 29.19 31.41 -9.84
N SER A 1104 29.15 30.52 -8.85
CA SER A 1104 28.23 30.66 -7.75
C SER A 1104 28.62 31.85 -6.88
N GLN A 1105 27.62 32.64 -6.47
CA GLN A 1105 27.79 33.67 -5.44
C GLN A 1105 27.84 33.08 -4.03
N ASN A 1106 27.67 31.76 -3.88
CA ASN A 1106 27.84 31.07 -2.61
C ASN A 1106 29.35 30.89 -2.33
N PRO A 1107 29.93 31.56 -1.31
CA PRO A 1107 31.36 31.49 -1.04
C PRO A 1107 31.80 30.07 -0.67
N PHE A 1108 30.95 29.26 -0.02
CA PHE A 1108 31.30 27.89 0.35
C PHE A 1108 31.46 26.96 -0.85
N ILE A 1109 30.72 27.17 -1.94
CA ILE A 1109 30.89 26.37 -3.16
C ILE A 1109 32.24 26.70 -3.81
N ARG A 1110 32.63 27.98 -3.86
CA ARG A 1110 33.92 28.40 -4.38
C ARG A 1110 35.08 27.87 -3.55
N MET A 1111 35.00 28.05 -2.23
CA MET A 1111 35.98 27.56 -1.26
C MET A 1111 36.27 26.06 -1.45
N VAL A 1112 35.23 25.21 -1.51
CA VAL A 1112 35.44 23.76 -1.71
C VAL A 1112 35.88 23.38 -3.12
N LEU A 1113 35.85 24.28 -4.11
CA LEU A 1113 36.37 24.06 -5.46
C LEU A 1113 37.81 24.57 -5.63
N GLU A 1114 38.16 25.66 -4.96
CA GLU A 1114 39.43 26.38 -5.12
C GLU A 1114 40.48 25.94 -4.10
N GLU A 1115 40.11 25.79 -2.82
CA GLU A 1115 41.05 25.51 -1.73
C GLU A 1115 41.20 24.02 -1.41
N ASN A 1116 42.39 23.56 -1.05
CA ASN A 1116 42.60 22.21 -0.55
C ASN A 1116 42.69 22.18 0.98
N PRO A 1117 42.39 21.04 1.65
CA PRO A 1117 42.71 20.87 3.06
C PRO A 1117 44.23 20.87 3.30
N ASN A 1118 44.65 21.30 4.48
CA ASN A 1118 46.05 21.24 4.90
C ASN A 1118 46.54 19.79 5.02
N GLY A 1119 47.63 19.42 4.33
CA GLY A 1119 48.19 18.07 4.39
C GLY A 1119 48.82 17.61 3.07
N LYS A 1120 49.29 16.36 3.03
CA LYS A 1120 49.85 15.72 1.82
C LYS A 1120 48.90 14.68 1.27
N ARG A 1121 48.79 14.61 -0.07
CA ARG A 1121 48.06 13.53 -0.73
C ARG A 1121 48.78 12.20 -0.55
N THR A 1122 48.01 11.13 -0.40
CA THR A 1122 48.57 9.79 -0.24
C THR A 1122 49.18 9.24 -1.53
N LEU A 1123 50.23 8.43 -1.40
CA LEU A 1123 50.80 7.66 -2.52
C LEU A 1123 49.82 6.57 -2.99
N GLY A 1124 49.69 6.41 -4.32
CA GLY A 1124 48.84 5.40 -4.96
C GLY A 1124 47.85 5.98 -5.97
N ARG A 1125 47.05 5.11 -6.62
CA ARG A 1125 46.05 5.54 -7.61
C ARG A 1125 44.94 6.36 -6.94
N PRO A 1126 44.74 7.64 -7.31
CA PRO A 1126 43.69 8.46 -6.71
C PRO A 1126 42.30 7.93 -7.09
N ARG A 1127 41.33 8.16 -6.21
CA ARG A 1127 39.91 7.88 -6.52
C ARG A 1127 39.44 8.84 -7.61
N TRP A 1128 38.53 8.38 -8.45
CA TRP A 1128 37.89 9.21 -9.47
C TRP A 1128 37.11 10.37 -8.81
N ARG A 1129 37.53 11.61 -9.07
CA ARG A 1129 36.96 12.81 -8.47
C ARG A 1129 35.77 13.32 -9.28
N TRP A 1130 35.01 14.23 -8.67
CA TRP A 1130 33.93 14.89 -9.41
C TRP A 1130 34.49 15.76 -10.55
N GLU A 1131 35.57 16.51 -10.29
CA GLU A 1131 36.26 17.31 -11.32
C GLU A 1131 36.82 16.45 -12.46
N ASP A 1132 37.30 15.24 -12.16
CA ASP A 1132 37.77 14.30 -13.20
C ASP A 1132 36.61 13.90 -14.13
N GLY A 1133 35.41 13.70 -13.56
CA GLY A 1133 34.19 13.44 -14.34
C GLY A 1133 33.73 14.62 -15.18
N VAL A 1134 33.91 15.87 -14.70
CA VAL A 1134 33.64 17.08 -15.49
C VAL A 1134 34.62 17.18 -16.65
N ARG A 1135 35.93 16.98 -16.40
CA ARG A 1135 36.97 17.02 -17.42
C ARG A 1135 36.75 15.96 -18.50
N ASP A 1136 36.40 14.73 -18.11
CA ASP A 1136 36.09 13.64 -19.05
C ASP A 1136 34.87 13.98 -19.91
N ASP A 1137 33.82 14.56 -19.34
CA ASP A 1137 32.64 14.99 -20.09
C ASP A 1137 32.93 16.15 -21.05
N VAL A 1138 33.71 17.15 -20.63
CA VAL A 1138 34.13 18.27 -21.48
C VAL A 1138 35.01 17.79 -22.63
N LYS A 1139 35.97 16.90 -22.35
CA LYS A 1139 36.83 16.29 -23.36
C LYS A 1139 36.04 15.45 -24.36
N ALA A 1140 35.02 14.72 -23.91
CA ALA A 1140 34.13 13.96 -24.79
C ALA A 1140 33.33 14.86 -25.76
N LEU A 1141 33.20 16.15 -25.46
CA LEU A 1141 32.56 17.16 -26.31
C LEU A 1141 33.58 17.99 -27.13
N GLY A 1142 34.86 17.63 -27.11
CA GLY A 1142 35.93 18.35 -27.83
C GLY A 1142 36.52 19.56 -27.08
N GLY A 1143 36.16 19.77 -25.81
CA GLY A 1143 36.62 20.92 -25.02
C GLY A 1143 38.06 20.82 -24.53
N ARG A 1144 38.61 21.95 -24.06
CA ARG A 1144 39.99 22.02 -23.52
C ARG A 1144 40.07 21.36 -22.14
N GLU A 1145 41.28 20.97 -21.72
CA GLU A 1145 41.47 20.32 -20.41
C GLU A 1145 41.16 21.25 -19.22
N ASP A 1146 41.35 22.56 -19.40
CA ASP A 1146 40.97 23.58 -18.42
C ASP A 1146 39.54 24.06 -18.63
N TRP A 1147 38.61 23.26 -18.13
CA TRP A 1147 37.18 23.56 -18.20
C TRP A 1147 36.78 24.79 -17.37
N LYS A 1148 37.57 25.22 -16.39
CA LYS A 1148 37.23 26.37 -15.50
C LYS A 1148 37.31 27.68 -16.28
N LEU A 1149 38.32 27.84 -17.13
CA LEU A 1149 38.44 28.98 -18.03
C LEU A 1149 37.25 29.04 -18.99
N GLN A 1150 36.87 27.90 -19.56
CA GLN A 1150 35.72 27.80 -20.47
C GLN A 1150 34.39 28.10 -19.78
N ALA A 1151 34.21 27.66 -18.53
CA ALA A 1151 33.00 27.88 -17.73
C ALA A 1151 32.81 29.34 -17.27
N SER A 1152 33.84 30.17 -17.39
CA SER A 1152 33.80 31.58 -17.02
C SER A 1152 32.95 32.41 -17.99
N ASN A 1153 32.88 32.01 -19.27
CA ASN A 1153 31.96 32.60 -20.26
C ASN A 1153 30.72 31.70 -20.44
N ARG A 1154 29.56 32.23 -20.02
CA ARG A 1154 28.27 31.52 -20.06
C ARG A 1154 27.85 31.10 -21.46
N GLU A 1155 28.02 31.98 -22.44
CA GLU A 1155 27.56 31.72 -23.82
C GLU A 1155 28.44 30.66 -24.47
N ASN A 1156 29.77 30.80 -24.33
CA ASN A 1156 30.72 29.81 -24.82
C ASN A 1156 30.51 28.45 -24.17
N TRP A 1157 30.29 28.40 -22.85
CA TRP A 1157 30.00 27.13 -22.14
C TRP A 1157 28.72 26.45 -22.62
N ARG A 1158 27.65 27.22 -22.80
CA ARG A 1158 26.38 26.67 -23.28
C ARG A 1158 26.47 26.22 -24.73
N GLN A 1159 27.13 26.99 -25.60
CA GLN A 1159 27.37 26.57 -26.98
C GLN A 1159 28.21 25.29 -27.02
N GLY A 1160 29.36 25.25 -26.34
CA GLY A 1160 30.21 24.06 -26.25
C GLY A 1160 29.50 22.82 -25.69
N CYS A 1161 28.61 22.99 -24.71
CA CYS A 1161 27.80 21.89 -24.16
C CYS A 1161 26.65 21.44 -25.08
N MET A 1162 26.16 22.29 -25.98
CA MET A 1162 25.04 21.99 -26.89
C MET A 1162 25.51 21.46 -28.25
N SER A 1163 26.55 22.04 -28.83
CA SER A 1163 27.04 21.74 -30.19
C SER A 1163 28.40 21.04 -30.21
N GLY A 1164 29.02 20.82 -29.06
CA GLY A 1164 30.44 20.48 -28.98
C GLY A 1164 31.31 21.74 -29.06
N TRP A 1165 32.53 21.63 -28.57
CA TRP A 1165 33.54 22.69 -28.65
C TRP A 1165 34.27 22.56 -29.99
N SER A 1166 34.27 23.62 -30.80
CA SER A 1166 35.06 23.73 -32.03
C SER A 1166 36.44 24.30 -31.75
#